data_AF-A0A3M1Q763-F1
#
_entry.id   AF-A0A3M1Q763-F1
#
_cell.length_a   1.000
_cell.length_b   1.000
_cell.length_c   1.000
_cell.angle_alpha   90.00
_cell.angle_beta   90.00
_cell.angle_gamma   90.00
#
_symmetry.space_group_name_H-M   'P 1'
#
loop_
_entity.id
_entity.type
_entity.pdbx_description
1 polymer ?
#
loop_
_entity_poly.entity_id
_entity_poly.type
_entity_poly.pdbx_seq_one_letter_code
_entity_poly.pdbx_strand_id
1 'polypeptide(L)'
;MALPQAKILDFGLARITDADVKAATMVTEIGMIKGTLPYMSPEQARGLAEEIDVRTDVYALGVVLYEMLSGRRPYDATTAALVEAVRIICEEPPAPLRSAASRSGRIDQDIETIVGKALEKEAARRYASASSLSDDIGRYLDSQPILARPPSAVYQMRKFASRHKAGVLAASVVLVAVVAASVVSFSEYLKAERAAAIARVEAAKSRQIAAFMSDMLSAVGPSVARGRDTAMLREILDRTAERVDTELGDQPEVEASLRRTLGLTYQELGEYAKGEENLEAALALHRNLFPGANREVATDLCNLGESYWSNTTSSDGEKLLRECLAMRIELFGERNAEVALARVMLGNEIARFGRYDEAEQELRKALVTNRELPGVTGQDLAVNINSLGTVVHHKGDFDEAGSLYQEALEIHRRELGDDHPFVFIDRHNLAALANSRGDFPAAEAQYRQLLEAQQQVLGPRHAQLAQTYRSLATTIARQGRWNESEEAYRQALEIAREAGGERCAEAADILNELGIVIGYRDGTAAGEPYYREALDIHREVLGDDNRVVASDLNNLARVLVQKGEFEQARAMYDEALALIIRSLGPDHAQVLLVRNNLARLLRTSGQLDAAEKAFREVIEGRRRLLGDAHPQVAVSRADLSKVLFEQGRYEDARAELATALASYSKAMGEDHPGTGLLEGSLGKALIRLERYDEAAEWLRKAVANLSRNYGEDNAKTVEAQGYLDEALSKLDAAGA
;
A
#
# COMPACT_ATOMS: atom_id res chain seq x y z
N MET A 1 98.65 -17.18 24.87
CA MET A 1 99.24 -16.78 23.58
C MET A 1 99.07 -15.28 23.47
N ALA A 2 100.13 -14.50 23.64
CA ALA A 2 100.03 -13.04 23.66
C ALA A 2 99.61 -12.52 22.28
N LEU A 3 98.51 -11.77 22.23
CA LEU A 3 98.09 -11.04 21.02
C LEU A 3 99.20 -10.04 20.66
N PRO A 4 99.65 -9.96 19.40
CA PRO A 4 100.65 -8.99 18.99
C PRO A 4 100.08 -7.58 19.19
N GLN A 5 100.67 -6.83 20.11
CA GLN A 5 100.32 -5.44 20.38
C GLN A 5 101.03 -4.58 19.33
N ALA A 6 100.27 -4.04 18.38
CA ALA A 6 100.79 -3.07 17.42
C ALA A 6 101.20 -1.80 18.18
N LYS A 7 102.50 -1.48 18.18
CA LYS A 7 103.02 -0.19 18.65
C LYS A 7 103.14 0.72 17.43
N ILE A 8 102.30 1.75 17.37
CA ILE A 8 102.44 2.85 16.41
C ILE A 8 103.58 3.73 16.93
N LEU A 9 104.70 3.76 16.21
CA LEU A 9 105.76 4.75 16.41
C LEU A 9 105.40 6.00 15.61
N ASP A 10 105.69 7.13 16.24
CA ASP A 10 105.29 8.51 15.94
C ASP A 10 105.15 8.85 14.45
N PHE A 11 104.01 9.47 14.10
CA PHE A 11 103.75 10.04 12.79
C PHE A 11 104.82 11.09 12.49
N GLY A 12 105.37 11.08 11.29
CA GLY A 12 106.19 12.17 10.78
C GLY A 12 105.38 13.46 10.71
N LEU A 13 105.20 14.14 11.83
CA LEU A 13 104.88 15.55 11.93
C LEU A 13 106.10 16.34 11.42
N ALA A 14 106.21 16.46 10.11
CA ALA A 14 106.96 17.54 9.49
C ALA A 14 105.96 18.39 8.71
N ARG A 15 105.31 19.30 9.45
CA ARG A 15 104.68 20.47 8.84
C ARG A 15 105.82 21.23 8.14
N ILE A 16 105.91 21.11 6.82
CA ILE A 16 106.90 21.86 6.04
C ILE A 16 106.59 23.34 6.24
N THR A 17 107.40 24.00 7.07
CA THR A 17 107.39 25.46 7.20
C THR A 17 108.27 26.05 6.10
N ASP A 18 107.94 27.25 5.62
CA ASP A 18 108.58 27.94 4.47
C ASP A 18 110.12 27.99 4.48
N ALA A 19 110.76 27.74 5.63
CA ALA A 19 112.22 27.69 5.78
C ALA A 19 112.89 26.42 5.18
N ASP A 20 112.16 25.31 4.99
CA ASP A 20 112.71 24.08 4.39
C ASP A 20 112.58 24.01 2.85
N VAL A 21 111.87 24.97 2.25
CA VAL A 21 111.64 25.05 0.79
C VAL A 21 112.95 25.32 0.02
N LYS A 22 114.00 25.81 0.67
CA LYS A 22 115.33 26.01 0.05
C LYS A 22 116.36 24.89 0.31
N ALA A 23 116.04 23.92 1.17
CA ALA A 23 116.92 22.76 1.44
C ALA A 23 116.33 21.43 0.92
N ALA A 24 115.06 21.39 0.55
CA ALA A 24 114.44 20.28 -0.16
C ALA A 24 114.48 20.48 -1.69
N THR A 25 115.67 20.72 -2.24
CA THR A 25 115.94 20.33 -3.63
C THR A 25 115.87 18.80 -3.66
N MET A 26 114.69 18.21 -3.95
CA MET A 26 114.55 16.78 -4.25
C MET A 26 115.14 16.46 -5.63
N VAL A 27 116.37 16.92 -5.88
CA VAL A 27 117.22 16.51 -6.99
C VAL A 27 118.65 16.53 -6.48
N THR A 28 119.07 15.42 -5.89
CA THR A 28 120.48 15.06 -5.75
C THR A 28 120.61 13.60 -6.18
N GLU A 29 121.18 13.43 -7.38
CA GLU A 29 121.22 12.23 -8.23
C GLU A 29 119.85 11.70 -8.68
N ILE A 30 119.74 11.44 -9.98
CA ILE A 30 118.54 10.89 -10.63
C ILE A 30 118.22 9.51 -9.99
N GLY A 31 117.16 9.42 -9.17
CA GLY A 31 116.45 8.15 -8.94
C GLY A 31 116.27 7.58 -7.52
N MET A 32 116.41 8.31 -6.40
CA MET A 32 116.16 7.75 -5.04
C MET A 32 114.91 8.33 -4.34
N ILE A 33 113.89 7.47 -4.08
CA ILE A 33 112.69 7.78 -3.25
C ILE A 33 112.95 7.36 -1.79
N LYS A 34 112.64 8.22 -0.81
CA LYS A 34 112.73 7.92 0.64
C LYS A 34 111.37 7.49 1.21
N GLY A 35 111.24 6.22 1.61
CA GLY A 35 110.11 5.70 2.39
C GLY A 35 109.71 4.26 2.03
N THR A 36 108.65 3.74 2.67
CA THR A 36 108.15 2.36 2.47
C THR A 36 107.14 2.34 1.33
N LEU A 37 107.65 2.17 0.09
CA LEU A 37 106.89 2.27 -1.16
C LEU A 37 105.49 1.59 -1.14
N PRO A 38 105.30 0.38 -0.58
CA PRO A 38 103.99 -0.28 -0.55
C PRO A 38 102.88 0.40 0.26
N TYR A 39 103.20 1.36 1.13
CA TYR A 39 102.22 2.12 1.92
C TYR A 39 102.13 3.59 1.51
N MET A 40 102.91 3.99 0.50
CA MET A 40 102.88 5.37 0.01
C MET A 40 101.55 5.65 -0.68
N SER A 41 101.01 6.85 -0.43
CA SER A 41 99.93 7.37 -1.24
C SER A 41 100.42 7.73 -2.66
N PRO A 42 99.51 7.84 -3.65
CA PRO A 42 99.85 8.32 -5.00
C PRO A 42 100.66 9.62 -5.01
N GLU A 43 100.29 10.59 -4.18
CA GLU A 43 101.00 11.87 -4.08
C GLU A 43 102.42 11.72 -3.51
N GLN A 44 102.63 10.83 -2.53
CA GLN A 44 103.97 10.48 -2.03
C GLN A 44 104.80 9.73 -3.08
N ALA A 45 104.19 8.78 -3.80
CA ALA A 45 104.86 7.98 -4.82
C ALA A 45 105.33 8.82 -6.02
N ARG A 46 104.61 9.90 -6.36
CA ARG A 46 104.99 10.85 -7.44
C ARG A 46 106.00 11.92 -6.99
N GLY A 47 106.24 12.06 -5.69
CA GLY A 47 107.09 13.11 -5.14
C GLY A 47 106.46 14.51 -5.19
N LEU A 48 105.14 14.60 -5.16
CA LEU A 48 104.39 15.87 -5.19
C LEU A 48 104.29 16.45 -3.77
N ALA A 49 105.38 17.08 -3.31
CA ALA A 49 105.49 17.57 -1.92
C ALA A 49 104.38 18.55 -1.51
N GLU A 50 103.84 19.33 -2.45
CA GLU A 50 102.76 20.30 -2.21
C GLU A 50 101.38 19.64 -2.00
N GLU A 51 101.20 18.37 -2.39
CA GLU A 51 99.93 17.63 -2.28
C GLU A 51 99.85 16.72 -1.05
N ILE A 52 100.92 16.63 -0.24
CA ILE A 52 100.98 15.77 0.94
C ILE A 52 100.24 16.42 2.12
N ASP A 53 99.15 15.81 2.57
CA ASP A 53 98.32 16.26 3.71
C ASP A 53 97.83 15.09 4.59
N VAL A 54 96.93 15.33 5.54
CA VAL A 54 96.39 14.29 6.46
C VAL A 54 95.73 13.11 5.72
N ARG A 55 95.28 13.29 4.48
CA ARG A 55 94.64 12.25 3.66
C ARG A 55 95.66 11.28 3.06
N THR A 56 96.93 11.67 3.04
CA THR A 56 98.06 10.77 2.79
C THR A 56 98.14 9.70 3.89
N ASP A 57 97.99 10.10 5.15
CA ASP A 57 97.96 9.17 6.28
C ASP A 57 96.72 8.27 6.26
N VAL A 58 95.56 8.81 5.87
CA VAL A 58 94.31 8.04 5.67
C VAL A 58 94.51 6.94 4.63
N TYR A 59 95.26 7.21 3.56
CA TYR A 59 95.60 6.21 2.56
C TYR A 59 96.47 5.11 3.15
N ALA A 60 97.52 5.46 3.88
CA ALA A 60 98.39 4.49 4.55
C ALA A 60 97.61 3.64 5.56
N LEU A 61 96.71 4.24 6.35
CA LEU A 61 95.80 3.53 7.24
C LEU A 61 94.83 2.62 6.46
N GLY A 62 94.38 3.04 5.28
CA GLY A 62 93.60 2.22 4.36
C GLY A 62 94.37 0.98 3.88
N VAL A 63 95.66 1.12 3.56
CA VAL A 63 96.55 0.02 3.18
C VAL A 63 96.74 -0.94 4.34
N VAL A 64 96.98 -0.43 5.55
CA VAL A 64 97.09 -1.24 6.77
C VAL A 64 95.79 -1.98 7.07
N LEU A 65 94.64 -1.31 6.98
CA LEU A 65 93.34 -1.91 7.23
C LEU A 65 93.03 -3.00 6.18
N TYR A 66 93.35 -2.75 4.91
CA TYR A 66 93.25 -3.73 3.84
C TYR A 66 94.11 -4.97 4.13
N GLU A 67 95.36 -4.77 4.58
CA GLU A 67 96.29 -5.85 4.91
C GLU A 67 95.86 -6.63 6.16
N MET A 68 95.35 -5.94 7.19
CA MET A 68 94.80 -6.59 8.37
C MET A 68 93.59 -7.46 8.06
N LEU A 69 92.72 -7.01 7.15
CA LEU A 69 91.49 -7.73 6.79
C LEU A 69 91.72 -8.86 5.78
N SER A 70 92.65 -8.69 4.84
CA SER A 70 92.87 -9.68 3.76
C SER A 70 94.10 -10.58 3.96
N GLY A 71 95.07 -10.14 4.78
CA GLY A 71 96.39 -10.75 4.90
C GLY A 71 97.33 -10.47 3.72
N ARG A 72 96.93 -9.60 2.78
CA ARG A 72 97.71 -9.19 1.60
C ARG A 72 97.66 -7.68 1.46
N ARG A 73 98.64 -7.09 0.80
CA ARG A 73 98.61 -5.67 0.45
C ARG A 73 97.68 -5.42 -0.74
N PRO A 74 97.10 -4.22 -0.86
CA PRO A 74 96.24 -3.86 -1.99
C PRO A 74 96.99 -3.85 -3.32
N TYR A 75 98.31 -3.64 -3.28
CA TYR A 75 99.22 -3.61 -4.42
C TYR A 75 100.49 -4.41 -4.14
N ASP A 76 101.04 -5.07 -5.16
CA ASP A 76 102.35 -5.71 -5.10
C ASP A 76 103.39 -4.89 -5.86
N ALA A 77 103.90 -3.84 -5.20
CA ALA A 77 104.93 -2.96 -5.74
C ALA A 77 106.36 -3.37 -5.32
N THR A 78 106.50 -4.51 -4.63
CA THR A 78 107.71 -4.86 -3.87
C THR A 78 108.87 -5.35 -4.74
N THR A 79 108.57 -5.95 -5.89
CA THR A 79 109.55 -6.51 -6.84
C THR A 79 109.61 -5.74 -8.17
N ALA A 80 108.82 -4.68 -8.31
CA ALA A 80 108.74 -3.88 -9.52
C ALA A 80 109.87 -2.84 -9.56
N ALA A 81 110.35 -2.50 -10.76
CA ALA A 81 111.23 -1.35 -10.94
C ALA A 81 110.52 -0.06 -10.46
N LEU A 82 111.27 0.91 -9.94
CA LEU A 82 110.71 2.10 -9.26
C LEU A 82 109.61 2.81 -10.05
N VAL A 83 109.80 2.99 -11.36
CA VAL A 83 108.82 3.63 -12.26
C VAL A 83 107.51 2.83 -12.35
N GLU A 84 107.61 1.50 -12.39
CA GLU A 84 106.46 0.60 -12.45
C GLU A 84 105.73 0.53 -11.11
N ALA A 85 106.46 0.50 -9.99
CA ALA A 85 105.90 0.55 -8.64
C ALA A 85 105.08 1.84 -8.41
N VAL A 86 105.60 2.99 -8.87
CA VAL A 86 104.87 4.27 -8.82
C VAL A 86 103.62 4.23 -9.69
N ARG A 87 103.68 3.66 -10.90
CA ARG A 87 102.49 3.48 -11.75
C ARG A 87 101.42 2.63 -11.06
N ILE A 88 101.79 1.48 -10.48
CA ILE A 88 100.87 0.59 -9.76
C ILE A 88 100.16 1.34 -8.62
N ILE A 89 100.92 2.05 -7.78
CA ILE A 89 100.36 2.80 -6.64
C ILE A 89 99.46 3.94 -7.12
N CYS A 90 99.77 4.58 -8.24
CA CYS A 90 99.04 5.76 -8.70
C CYS A 90 97.80 5.43 -9.54
N GLU A 91 97.85 4.36 -10.33
CA GLU A 91 96.89 4.15 -11.43
C GLU A 91 96.10 2.84 -11.28
N GLU A 92 96.69 1.79 -10.70
CA GLU A 92 95.99 0.50 -10.61
C GLU A 92 94.97 0.52 -9.46
N PRO A 93 93.71 0.12 -9.70
CA PRO A 93 92.73 0.01 -8.63
C PRO A 93 93.11 -1.10 -7.65
N PRO A 94 92.86 -0.95 -6.34
CA PRO A 94 93.13 -2.02 -5.38
C PRO A 94 92.28 -3.25 -5.72
N ALA A 95 92.84 -4.45 -5.57
CA ALA A 95 92.05 -5.67 -5.73
C ALA A 95 90.86 -5.65 -4.74
N PRO A 96 89.64 -6.09 -5.13
CA PRO A 96 88.49 -6.07 -4.24
C PRO A 96 88.78 -6.83 -2.95
N LEU A 97 88.55 -6.20 -1.79
CA LEU A 97 88.95 -6.73 -0.49
C LEU A 97 88.32 -8.11 -0.23
N ARG A 98 87.07 -8.31 -0.66
CA ARG A 98 86.38 -9.61 -0.55
C ARG A 98 87.03 -10.73 -1.35
N SER A 99 87.67 -10.39 -2.46
CA SER A 99 88.35 -11.36 -3.32
C SER A 99 89.76 -11.68 -2.82
N ALA A 100 90.40 -10.75 -2.11
CA ALA A 100 91.77 -10.88 -1.62
C ALA A 100 91.89 -11.57 -0.26
N ALA A 101 90.81 -11.65 0.53
CA ALA A 101 90.83 -12.21 1.87
C ALA A 101 91.00 -13.73 1.88
N SER A 102 92.14 -14.20 2.38
CA SER A 102 92.47 -15.63 2.48
C SER A 102 91.98 -16.29 3.79
N ARG A 103 91.59 -15.49 4.80
CA ARG A 103 91.04 -15.98 6.08
C ARG A 103 89.52 -16.10 6.00
N SER A 104 88.96 -17.15 6.59
CA SER A 104 87.58 -17.67 6.48
C SER A 104 86.44 -16.75 6.98
N GLY A 105 86.61 -15.44 7.03
CA GLY A 105 85.57 -14.47 7.37
C GLY A 105 85.00 -13.80 6.11
N ARG A 106 83.69 -13.89 5.89
CA ARG A 106 83.01 -13.19 4.80
C ARG A 106 83.09 -11.68 5.03
N ILE A 107 83.94 -10.99 4.28
CA ILE A 107 84.07 -9.53 4.36
C ILE A 107 82.74 -8.90 3.91
N ASP A 108 82.17 -8.04 4.76
CA ASP A 108 80.90 -7.35 4.50
C ASP A 108 81.07 -6.26 3.42
N GLN A 109 79.97 -5.85 2.79
CA GLN A 109 80.01 -4.77 1.79
C GLN A 109 80.41 -3.44 2.39
N ASP A 110 79.92 -3.16 3.59
CA ASP A 110 80.09 -1.89 4.26
C ASP A 110 81.58 -1.73 4.63
N ILE A 111 82.24 -2.79 5.13
CA ILE A 111 83.68 -2.73 5.42
C ILE A 111 84.54 -2.63 4.16
N GLU A 112 84.18 -3.31 3.06
CA GLU A 112 84.87 -3.15 1.77
C GLU A 112 84.72 -1.73 1.21
N THR A 113 83.54 -1.12 1.38
CA THR A 113 83.27 0.27 0.97
C THR A 113 84.09 1.26 1.80
N ILE A 114 84.19 1.02 3.11
CA ILE A 114 85.01 1.84 4.03
C ILE A 114 86.49 1.81 3.61
N VAL A 115 87.03 0.61 3.39
CA VAL A 115 88.43 0.42 2.97
C VAL A 115 88.68 1.00 1.58
N GLY A 116 87.76 0.78 0.64
CA GLY A 116 87.84 1.33 -0.71
C GLY A 116 87.92 2.86 -0.70
N LYS A 117 87.08 3.52 0.10
CA LYS A 117 87.09 4.99 0.26
C LYS A 117 88.42 5.50 0.84
N ALA A 118 89.05 4.77 1.76
CA ALA A 118 90.36 5.15 2.29
C ALA A 118 91.48 5.02 1.23
N LEU A 119 91.36 4.06 0.31
CA LEU A 119 92.33 3.75 -0.75
C LEU A 119 92.07 4.49 -2.09
N GLU A 120 91.16 5.47 -2.12
CA GLU A 120 90.89 6.28 -3.31
C GLU A 120 92.17 6.96 -3.83
N LYS A 121 92.36 7.03 -5.15
CA LYS A 121 93.59 7.60 -5.70
C LYS A 121 93.62 9.12 -5.57
N GLU A 122 92.48 9.77 -5.76
CA GLU A 122 92.31 11.21 -5.54
C GLU A 122 92.14 11.50 -4.05
N ALA A 123 93.03 12.31 -3.46
CA ALA A 123 92.95 12.65 -2.04
C ALA A 123 91.59 13.25 -1.64
N ALA A 124 90.96 14.05 -2.51
CA ALA A 124 89.66 14.67 -2.26
C ALA A 124 88.50 13.68 -2.06
N ARG A 125 88.62 12.43 -2.52
CA ARG A 125 87.59 11.38 -2.36
C ARG A 125 87.81 10.51 -1.12
N ARG A 126 88.98 10.62 -0.48
CA ARG A 126 89.28 9.93 0.78
C ARG A 126 88.53 10.56 1.96
N TYR A 127 88.59 9.90 3.11
CA TYR A 127 88.17 10.55 4.34
C TYR A 127 89.06 11.77 4.62
N ALA A 128 88.44 12.86 5.08
CA ALA A 128 89.15 14.10 5.38
C ALA A 128 90.10 13.96 6.59
N SER A 129 89.91 12.94 7.44
CA SER A 129 90.74 12.65 8.61
C SER A 129 90.61 11.18 9.03
N ALA A 130 91.52 10.72 9.90
CA ALA A 130 91.42 9.41 10.53
C ALA A 130 90.18 9.24 11.43
N SER A 131 89.67 10.33 12.04
CA SER A 131 88.44 10.29 12.84
C SER A 131 87.23 9.94 11.98
N SER A 132 87.12 10.53 10.78
CA SER A 132 86.01 10.26 9.87
C SER A 132 86.02 8.81 9.34
N LEU A 133 87.20 8.21 9.20
CA LEU A 133 87.34 6.77 8.91
C LEU A 133 86.88 5.93 10.10
N SER A 134 87.26 6.32 11.33
CA SER A 134 86.85 5.63 12.56
C SER A 134 85.33 5.68 12.79
N ASP A 135 84.68 6.80 12.50
CA ASP A 135 83.22 6.96 12.67
C ASP A 135 82.43 5.98 11.80
N ASP A 136 82.88 5.76 10.56
CA ASP A 136 82.24 4.81 9.65
C ASP A 136 82.47 3.35 10.06
N ILE A 137 83.64 3.04 10.61
CA ILE A 137 83.90 1.74 11.23
C ILE A 137 83.00 1.53 12.44
N GLY A 138 82.83 2.54 13.30
CA GLY A 138 81.91 2.51 14.44
C GLY A 138 80.47 2.25 14.01
N ARG A 139 79.97 2.99 13.00
CA ARG A 139 78.64 2.78 12.41
C ARG A 139 78.46 1.36 11.89
N TYR A 140 79.46 0.80 11.22
CA TYR A 140 79.42 -0.58 10.75
C TYR A 140 79.26 -1.57 11.92
N LEU A 141 80.07 -1.42 12.97
CA LEU A 141 80.03 -2.29 14.16
C LEU A 141 78.68 -2.22 14.89
N ASP A 142 78.10 -1.03 15.00
CA ASP A 142 76.80 -0.80 15.64
C ASP A 142 75.60 -1.15 14.75
N SER A 143 75.84 -1.77 13.58
CA SER A 143 74.81 -2.06 12.58
C SER A 143 74.00 -0.81 12.17
N GLN A 144 74.66 0.35 12.16
CA GLN A 144 74.13 1.59 11.63
C GLN A 144 74.48 1.75 10.15
N PRO A 145 73.71 2.54 9.40
CA PRO A 145 74.09 2.98 8.07
C PRO A 145 75.45 3.72 8.09
N ILE A 146 76.42 3.25 7.29
CA ILE A 146 77.71 3.92 7.09
C ILE A 146 77.55 5.16 6.19
N LEU A 147 78.41 6.17 6.37
CA LEU A 147 78.42 7.42 5.59
C LEU A 147 79.16 7.28 4.25
N ALA A 148 80.04 6.29 4.11
CA ALA A 148 80.72 6.01 2.84
C ALA A 148 79.78 5.50 1.74
N ARG A 149 78.52 5.18 2.06
CA ARG A 149 77.50 4.76 1.10
C ARG A 149 76.41 5.83 0.93
N PRO A 150 75.87 6.04 -0.29
CA PRO A 150 74.74 6.94 -0.50
C PRO A 150 73.51 6.53 0.32
N PRO A 151 72.69 7.49 0.80
CA PRO A 151 71.50 7.18 1.60
C PRO A 151 70.46 6.39 0.79
N SER A 152 69.93 5.30 1.36
CA SER A 152 68.88 4.46 0.76
C SER A 152 67.85 4.05 1.82
N ALA A 153 66.58 4.34 1.57
CA ALA A 153 65.47 3.99 2.48
C ALA A 153 65.40 2.48 2.74
N VAL A 154 65.61 1.66 1.70
CA VAL A 154 65.63 0.19 1.81
C VAL A 154 66.80 -0.29 2.66
N TYR A 155 68.00 0.29 2.48
CA TYR A 155 69.18 -0.04 3.29
C TYR A 155 68.97 0.34 4.76
N GLN A 156 68.42 1.53 5.03
CA GLN A 156 68.11 1.98 6.39
C GLN A 156 67.03 1.13 7.04
N MET A 157 65.94 0.79 6.33
CA MET A 157 64.89 -0.13 6.81
C MET A 157 65.46 -1.50 7.12
N ARG A 158 66.39 -2.02 6.30
CA ARG A 158 67.05 -3.30 6.57
C ARG A 158 67.91 -3.25 7.83
N LYS A 159 68.71 -2.19 8.02
CA LYS A 159 69.50 -1.99 9.25
C LYS A 159 68.59 -1.81 10.47
N PHE A 160 67.49 -1.07 10.33
CA PHE A 160 66.45 -0.91 11.35
C PHE A 160 65.80 -2.25 11.72
N ALA A 161 65.36 -3.04 10.74
CA ALA A 161 64.78 -4.36 10.95
C ALA A 161 65.78 -5.33 11.60
N SER A 162 67.07 -5.27 11.22
CA SER A 162 68.10 -6.09 11.86
C SER A 162 68.33 -5.74 13.33
N ARG A 163 68.04 -4.49 13.73
CA ARG A 163 68.15 -3.99 15.11
C ARG A 163 66.89 -4.24 15.94
N HIS A 164 65.70 -4.29 15.30
CA HIS A 164 64.40 -4.39 15.98
C HIS A 164 63.59 -5.64 15.58
N LYS A 165 64.23 -6.83 15.56
CA LYS A 165 63.64 -8.09 15.07
C LYS A 165 62.30 -8.46 15.71
N ALA A 166 62.17 -8.28 17.03
CA ALA A 166 60.94 -8.64 17.75
C ALA A 166 59.75 -7.72 17.40
N GLY A 167 60.00 -6.41 17.29
CA GLY A 167 58.95 -5.44 16.96
C GLY A 167 58.40 -5.60 15.54
N VAL A 168 59.28 -5.89 14.57
CA VAL A 168 58.86 -6.12 13.18
C VAL A 168 58.03 -7.39 13.05
N LEU A 169 58.37 -8.47 13.77
CA LEU A 169 57.63 -9.72 13.75
C LEU A 169 56.20 -9.54 14.31
N ALA A 170 56.07 -8.86 15.44
CA ALA A 170 54.76 -8.58 16.06
C ALA A 170 53.84 -7.76 15.13
N ALA A 171 54.37 -6.70 14.51
CA ALA A 171 53.61 -5.87 13.56
C ALA A 171 53.14 -6.68 12.33
N SER A 172 53.96 -7.61 11.87
CA SER A 172 53.64 -8.48 10.72
C SER A 172 52.46 -9.41 11.01
N VAL A 173 52.41 -10.00 12.21
CA VAL A 173 51.32 -10.90 12.63
C VAL A 173 49.99 -10.14 12.73
N VAL A 174 50.00 -8.94 13.31
CA VAL A 174 48.81 -8.09 13.40
C VAL A 174 48.27 -7.73 12.02
N LEU A 175 49.17 -7.36 11.09
CA LEU A 175 48.78 -7.02 9.73
C LEU A 175 48.11 -8.20 9.00
N VAL A 176 48.66 -9.41 9.13
CA VAL A 176 48.07 -10.62 8.52
C VAL A 176 46.70 -10.92 9.12
N ALA A 177 46.54 -10.79 10.44
CA ALA A 177 45.25 -11.01 11.10
C ALA A 177 44.17 -10.03 10.63
N VAL A 178 44.50 -8.74 10.46
CA VAL A 178 43.57 -7.72 9.95
C VAL A 178 43.16 -7.98 8.51
N VAL A 179 44.10 -8.39 7.66
CA VAL A 179 43.82 -8.74 6.26
C VAL A 179 42.91 -9.97 6.19
N ALA A 180 43.20 -11.01 6.97
CA ALA A 180 42.38 -12.22 7.01
C ALA A 180 40.95 -11.93 7.50
N ALA A 181 40.80 -11.14 8.55
CA ALA A 181 39.49 -10.73 9.06
C ALA A 181 38.69 -9.93 8.01
N SER A 182 39.34 -8.97 7.33
CA SER A 182 38.71 -8.19 6.27
C SER A 182 38.23 -9.07 5.10
N VAL A 183 39.03 -10.06 4.70
CA VAL A 183 38.65 -11.00 3.62
C VAL A 183 37.45 -11.85 4.02
N VAL A 184 37.42 -12.36 5.25
CA VAL A 184 36.29 -13.13 5.76
C VAL A 184 35.02 -12.26 5.81
N SER A 185 35.08 -11.08 6.42
CA SER A 185 33.94 -10.16 6.49
C SER A 185 33.41 -9.76 5.11
N PHE A 186 34.31 -9.48 4.16
CA PHE A 186 33.92 -9.15 2.79
C PHE A 186 33.28 -10.34 2.07
N SER A 187 33.76 -11.57 2.32
CA SER A 187 33.16 -12.78 1.75
C SER A 187 31.75 -13.06 2.29
N GLU A 188 31.53 -12.85 3.59
CA GLU A 188 30.20 -13.02 4.22
C GLU A 188 29.22 -11.96 3.72
N TYR A 189 29.67 -10.71 3.59
CA TYR A 189 28.88 -9.64 2.98
C TYR A 189 28.43 -10.01 1.55
N LEU A 190 29.35 -10.49 0.71
CA LEU A 190 29.02 -10.88 -0.67
C LEU A 190 28.08 -12.09 -0.74
N LYS A 191 28.21 -13.06 0.17
CA LYS A 191 27.27 -14.20 0.24
C LYS A 191 25.86 -13.73 0.62
N ALA A 192 25.75 -12.85 1.62
CA ALA A 192 24.47 -12.29 2.05
C ALA A 192 23.79 -11.48 0.93
N GLU A 193 24.56 -10.65 0.21
CA GLU A 193 24.04 -9.86 -0.90
C GLU A 193 23.57 -10.73 -2.07
N ARG A 194 24.31 -11.80 -2.39
CA ARG A 194 23.89 -12.79 -3.41
C ARG A 194 22.63 -13.55 -3.01
N ALA A 195 22.54 -13.99 -1.76
CA ALA A 195 21.35 -14.67 -1.25
C ALA A 195 20.12 -13.75 -1.30
N ALA A 196 20.26 -12.48 -0.91
CA ALA A 196 19.20 -11.48 -1.01
C ALA A 196 18.81 -11.18 -2.46
N ALA A 197 19.77 -11.12 -3.38
CA ALA A 197 19.50 -10.91 -4.80
C ALA A 197 18.72 -12.08 -5.42
N ILE A 198 19.11 -13.33 -5.10
CA ILE A 198 18.39 -14.54 -5.55
C ILE A 198 16.96 -14.52 -5.00
N ALA A 199 16.79 -14.28 -3.69
CA ALA A 199 15.46 -14.20 -3.07
C ALA A 199 14.57 -13.12 -3.69
N ARG A 200 15.13 -11.95 -4.04
CA ARG A 200 14.38 -10.88 -4.73
C ARG A 200 13.96 -11.28 -6.14
N VAL A 201 14.84 -11.94 -6.89
CA VAL A 201 14.53 -12.41 -8.25
C VAL A 201 13.47 -13.51 -8.21
N GLU A 202 13.58 -14.42 -7.25
CA GLU A 202 12.60 -15.49 -7.04
C GLU A 202 11.25 -14.93 -6.61
N ALA A 203 11.20 -14.02 -5.64
CA ALA A 203 9.97 -13.32 -5.24
C ALA A 203 9.36 -12.50 -6.39
N ALA A 204 10.17 -11.79 -7.18
CA ALA A 204 9.69 -11.04 -8.35
C ALA A 204 9.12 -11.97 -9.43
N LYS A 205 9.77 -13.11 -9.67
CA LYS A 205 9.30 -14.13 -10.61
C LYS A 205 8.00 -14.77 -10.13
N SER A 206 7.90 -15.11 -8.84
CA SER A 206 6.68 -15.67 -8.28
C SER A 206 5.52 -14.66 -8.27
N ARG A 207 5.80 -13.37 -7.98
CA ARG A 207 4.81 -12.29 -8.16
C ARG A 207 4.36 -12.14 -9.61
N GLN A 208 5.28 -12.27 -10.57
CA GLN A 208 4.93 -12.21 -11.99
C GLN A 208 4.07 -13.42 -12.41
N ILE A 209 4.36 -14.61 -11.88
CA ILE A 209 3.54 -15.81 -12.11
C ILE A 209 2.15 -15.64 -11.48
N ALA A 210 2.07 -15.16 -10.24
CA ALA A 210 0.80 -14.87 -9.58
C ALA A 210 -0.01 -13.81 -10.33
N ALA A 211 0.64 -12.72 -10.78
CA ALA A 211 0.00 -11.70 -11.61
C ALA A 211 -0.51 -12.27 -12.94
N PHE A 212 0.27 -13.11 -13.61
CA PHE A 212 -0.16 -13.76 -14.85
C PHE A 212 -1.32 -14.74 -14.64
N MET A 213 -1.32 -15.50 -13.55
CA MET A 213 -2.44 -16.36 -13.17
C MET A 213 -3.67 -15.54 -12.80
N SER A 214 -3.48 -14.39 -12.14
CA SER A 214 -4.55 -13.43 -11.85
C SER A 214 -5.14 -12.86 -13.13
N ASP A 215 -4.32 -12.40 -14.07
CA ASP A 215 -4.78 -11.89 -15.36
C ASP A 215 -5.55 -12.96 -16.13
N MET A 216 -5.09 -14.23 -16.11
CA MET A 216 -5.80 -15.33 -16.75
C MET A 216 -7.15 -15.63 -16.07
N LEU A 217 -7.24 -15.60 -14.75
CA LEU A 217 -8.49 -15.87 -14.03
C LEU A 217 -9.49 -14.71 -14.16
N SER A 218 -9.02 -13.46 -14.02
CA SER A 218 -9.83 -12.25 -14.18
C SER A 218 -10.31 -12.06 -15.63
N ALA A 219 -9.53 -12.48 -16.63
CA ALA A 219 -9.95 -12.42 -18.04
C ALA A 219 -11.13 -13.35 -18.39
N VAL A 220 -11.49 -14.27 -17.49
CA VAL A 220 -12.62 -15.20 -17.66
C VAL A 220 -13.80 -14.82 -16.76
N GLY A 221 -13.69 -13.75 -15.95
CA GLY A 221 -14.73 -13.27 -15.05
C GLY A 221 -16.07 -12.97 -15.76
N PRO A 222 -17.23 -13.11 -15.08
CA PRO A 222 -18.57 -12.96 -15.68
C PRO A 222 -18.81 -11.63 -16.40
N SER A 223 -18.20 -10.56 -15.88
CA SER A 223 -18.22 -9.20 -16.47
C SER A 223 -17.61 -9.15 -17.88
N VAL A 224 -16.67 -10.06 -18.17
CA VAL A 224 -16.00 -10.22 -19.47
C VAL A 224 -16.59 -11.38 -20.29
N ALA A 225 -17.20 -12.37 -19.62
CA ALA A 225 -17.70 -13.59 -20.25
C ALA A 225 -18.87 -13.39 -21.24
N ARG A 226 -19.44 -12.18 -21.35
CA ARG A 226 -20.50 -11.80 -22.31
C ARG A 226 -21.65 -12.83 -22.38
N GLY A 227 -22.06 -13.38 -21.23
CA GLY A 227 -23.15 -14.37 -21.15
C GLY A 227 -22.76 -15.81 -21.52
N ARG A 228 -21.48 -16.20 -21.42
CA ARG A 228 -21.07 -17.62 -21.52
C ARG A 228 -21.22 -18.35 -20.19
N ASP A 229 -21.46 -19.66 -20.27
CA ASP A 229 -21.57 -20.57 -19.13
C ASP A 229 -20.31 -20.53 -18.24
N THR A 230 -20.50 -20.16 -16.97
CA THR A 230 -19.44 -20.00 -15.96
C THR A 230 -19.17 -21.28 -15.17
N ALA A 231 -19.87 -22.40 -15.45
CA ALA A 231 -19.70 -23.66 -14.72
C ALA A 231 -18.27 -24.20 -14.76
N MET A 232 -17.63 -24.17 -15.94
CA MET A 232 -16.24 -24.60 -16.09
C MET A 232 -15.27 -23.70 -15.30
N LEU A 233 -15.55 -22.39 -15.23
CA LEU A 233 -14.75 -21.46 -14.43
C LEU A 233 -14.87 -21.78 -12.94
N ARG A 234 -16.10 -22.00 -12.43
CA ARG A 234 -16.31 -22.40 -11.03
C ARG A 234 -15.55 -23.68 -10.68
N GLU A 235 -15.60 -24.70 -11.53
CA GLU A 235 -14.87 -25.95 -11.32
C GLU A 235 -13.34 -25.74 -11.25
N ILE A 236 -12.79 -24.89 -12.12
CA ILE A 236 -11.36 -24.55 -12.11
C ILE A 236 -10.99 -23.80 -10.83
N LEU A 237 -11.81 -22.84 -10.40
CA LEU A 237 -11.59 -22.07 -9.18
C LEU A 237 -11.64 -22.97 -7.94
N ASP A 238 -12.64 -23.85 -7.83
CA ASP A 238 -12.80 -24.76 -6.70
C ASP A 238 -11.59 -25.69 -6.57
N ARG A 239 -11.15 -26.30 -7.68
CA ARG A 239 -9.94 -27.13 -7.71
C ARG A 239 -8.66 -26.35 -7.36
N THR A 240 -8.60 -25.08 -7.76
CA THR A 240 -7.43 -24.25 -7.47
C THR A 240 -7.39 -23.89 -5.99
N ALA A 241 -8.53 -23.52 -5.40
CA ALA A 241 -8.66 -23.23 -3.98
C ALA A 241 -8.28 -24.43 -3.10
N GLU A 242 -8.74 -25.64 -3.43
CA GLU A 242 -8.38 -26.88 -2.69
C GLU A 242 -6.88 -27.20 -2.70
N ARG A 243 -6.19 -26.88 -3.81
CA ARG A 243 -4.77 -27.21 -3.97
C ARG A 243 -3.85 -26.16 -3.37
N VAL A 244 -4.33 -24.92 -3.20
CA VAL A 244 -3.51 -23.77 -2.81
C VAL A 244 -2.81 -23.99 -1.47
N ASP A 245 -3.52 -24.56 -0.50
CA ASP A 245 -2.99 -24.90 0.84
C ASP A 245 -1.84 -25.92 0.79
N THR A 246 -1.91 -26.85 -0.17
CA THR A 246 -0.98 -27.99 -0.23
C THR A 246 0.22 -27.75 -1.14
N GLU A 247 0.07 -26.93 -2.18
CA GLU A 247 1.09 -26.72 -3.21
C GLU A 247 1.93 -25.46 -3.01
N LEU A 248 1.47 -24.52 -2.18
CA LEU A 248 2.13 -23.22 -1.95
C LEU A 248 2.51 -22.95 -0.50
N GLY A 249 2.42 -23.93 0.41
CA GLY A 249 2.69 -23.72 1.85
C GLY A 249 4.11 -23.24 2.18
N ASP A 250 5.08 -23.42 1.28
CA ASP A 250 6.46 -22.92 1.36
C ASP A 250 6.65 -21.54 0.67
N GLN A 251 5.59 -20.97 0.08
CA GLN A 251 5.57 -19.67 -0.59
C GLN A 251 4.39 -18.79 -0.13
N PRO A 252 4.34 -18.36 1.14
CA PRO A 252 3.17 -17.70 1.73
C PRO A 252 2.79 -16.35 1.09
N GLU A 253 3.74 -15.60 0.49
CA GLU A 253 3.43 -14.35 -0.24
C GLU A 253 2.67 -14.64 -1.55
N VAL A 254 3.01 -15.75 -2.21
CA VAL A 254 2.37 -16.19 -3.46
C VAL A 254 0.99 -16.77 -3.16
N GLU A 255 0.91 -17.58 -2.11
CA GLU A 255 -0.36 -18.14 -1.62
C GLU A 255 -1.35 -17.02 -1.29
N ALA A 256 -0.93 -16.01 -0.51
CA ALA A 256 -1.77 -14.89 -0.13
C ALA A 256 -2.27 -14.10 -1.36
N SER A 257 -1.38 -13.83 -2.32
CA SER A 257 -1.74 -13.14 -3.57
C SER A 257 -2.75 -13.94 -4.40
N LEU A 258 -2.55 -15.26 -4.55
CA LEU A 258 -3.46 -16.12 -5.30
C LEU A 258 -4.81 -16.28 -4.59
N ARG A 259 -4.82 -16.38 -3.26
CA ARG A 259 -6.05 -16.39 -2.45
C ARG A 259 -6.83 -15.09 -2.62
N ARG A 260 -6.18 -13.93 -2.62
CA ARG A 260 -6.84 -12.65 -2.91
C ARG A 260 -7.53 -12.67 -4.27
N THR A 261 -6.84 -13.13 -5.31
CA THR A 261 -7.41 -13.26 -6.66
C THR A 261 -8.59 -14.22 -6.69
N LEU A 262 -8.47 -15.40 -6.08
CA LEU A 262 -9.59 -16.36 -5.96
C LEU A 262 -10.78 -15.72 -5.27
N GLY A 263 -10.52 -15.01 -4.16
CA GLY A 263 -11.50 -14.28 -3.40
C GLY A 263 -12.29 -13.29 -4.24
N LEU A 264 -11.60 -12.38 -4.92
CA LEU A 264 -12.20 -11.40 -5.84
C LEU A 264 -12.97 -12.08 -6.99
N THR A 265 -12.45 -13.17 -7.55
CA THR A 265 -13.10 -13.87 -8.67
C THR A 265 -14.38 -14.58 -8.22
N TYR A 266 -14.39 -15.19 -7.03
CA TYR A 266 -15.62 -15.76 -6.45
C TYR A 266 -16.67 -14.68 -6.16
N GLN A 267 -16.25 -13.51 -5.68
CA GLN A 267 -17.15 -12.36 -5.48
C GLN A 267 -17.83 -11.95 -6.79
N GLU A 268 -17.09 -11.87 -7.91
CA GLU A 268 -17.68 -11.59 -9.22
C GLU A 268 -18.68 -12.66 -9.71
N LEU A 269 -18.51 -13.91 -9.26
CA LEU A 269 -19.40 -15.03 -9.58
C LEU A 269 -20.64 -15.11 -8.67
N GLY A 270 -20.76 -14.23 -7.67
CA GLY A 270 -21.82 -14.26 -6.66
C GLY A 270 -21.61 -15.31 -5.57
N GLU A 271 -20.45 -15.98 -5.54
CA GLU A 271 -20.07 -16.99 -4.55
C GLU A 271 -19.44 -16.32 -3.31
N TYR A 272 -20.20 -15.42 -2.67
CA TYR A 272 -19.67 -14.47 -1.71
C TYR A 272 -18.97 -15.13 -0.50
N ALA A 273 -19.52 -16.23 0.03
CA ALA A 273 -18.93 -16.95 1.16
C ALA A 273 -17.54 -17.52 0.83
N LYS A 274 -17.39 -18.16 -0.33
CA LYS A 274 -16.07 -18.65 -0.80
C LYS A 274 -15.10 -17.51 -1.06
N GLY A 275 -15.62 -16.39 -1.58
CA GLY A 275 -14.85 -15.18 -1.81
C GLY A 275 -14.25 -14.62 -0.52
N GLU A 276 -15.06 -14.49 0.52
CA GLU A 276 -14.64 -14.02 1.84
C GLU A 276 -13.63 -14.95 2.50
N GLU A 277 -13.87 -16.26 2.51
CA GLU A 277 -12.94 -17.24 3.08
C GLU A 277 -11.53 -17.08 2.49
N ASN A 278 -11.44 -16.90 1.17
CA ASN A 278 -10.17 -16.71 0.49
C ASN A 278 -9.54 -15.33 0.79
N LEU A 279 -10.33 -14.26 0.88
CA LEU A 279 -9.83 -12.92 1.24
C LEU A 279 -9.36 -12.86 2.70
N GLU A 280 -10.06 -13.51 3.62
CA GLU A 280 -9.66 -13.64 5.03
C GLU A 280 -8.34 -14.40 5.17
N ALA A 281 -8.19 -15.51 4.45
CA ALA A 281 -6.95 -16.28 4.43
C ALA A 281 -5.78 -15.47 3.83
N ALA A 282 -6.01 -14.71 2.75
CA ALA A 282 -5.02 -13.80 2.18
C ALA A 282 -4.57 -12.73 3.19
N LEU A 283 -5.52 -12.06 3.85
CA LEU A 283 -5.24 -11.07 4.89
C LEU A 283 -4.45 -11.66 6.05
N ALA A 284 -4.81 -12.86 6.50
CA ALA A 284 -4.12 -13.55 7.60
C ALA A 284 -2.65 -13.86 7.25
N LEU A 285 -2.39 -14.37 6.04
CA LEU A 285 -1.04 -14.65 5.57
C LEU A 285 -0.21 -13.37 5.46
N HIS A 286 -0.73 -12.31 4.83
CA HIS A 286 0.01 -11.05 4.71
C HIS A 286 0.24 -10.36 6.07
N ARG A 287 -0.70 -10.43 7.01
CA ARG A 287 -0.47 -9.93 8.39
C ARG A 287 0.64 -10.70 9.11
N ASN A 288 0.72 -12.01 8.92
CA ASN A 288 1.78 -12.83 9.51
C ASN A 288 3.16 -12.51 8.89
N LEU A 289 3.21 -12.24 7.58
CA LEU A 289 4.43 -11.85 6.88
C LEU A 289 4.87 -10.42 7.22
N PHE A 290 3.91 -9.52 7.44
CA PHE A 290 4.15 -8.09 7.65
C PHE A 290 3.45 -7.59 8.91
N PRO A 291 4.10 -7.67 10.08
CA PRO A 291 3.49 -7.27 11.37
C PRO A 291 3.24 -5.76 11.55
N GLY A 292 3.66 -4.92 10.59
CA GLY A 292 3.50 -3.47 10.64
C GLY A 292 2.74 -2.95 9.40
N ALA A 293 2.63 -1.63 9.27
CA ALA A 293 1.97 -1.02 8.12
C ALA A 293 2.60 -1.51 6.80
N ASN A 294 1.77 -2.09 5.93
CA ASN A 294 2.19 -2.68 4.68
C ASN A 294 1.11 -2.53 3.61
N ARG A 295 1.52 -2.23 2.37
CA ARG A 295 0.61 -1.97 1.26
C ARG A 295 -0.26 -3.18 0.90
N GLU A 296 0.28 -4.40 0.98
CA GLU A 296 -0.47 -5.63 0.69
C GLU A 296 -1.55 -5.87 1.74
N VAL A 297 -1.22 -5.71 3.03
CA VAL A 297 -2.19 -5.80 4.12
C VAL A 297 -3.29 -4.75 3.97
N ALA A 298 -2.94 -3.50 3.64
CA ALA A 298 -3.92 -2.46 3.37
C ALA A 298 -4.83 -2.83 2.17
N THR A 299 -4.28 -3.44 1.13
CA THR A 299 -5.05 -3.89 -0.04
C THR A 299 -6.03 -5.00 0.34
N ASP A 300 -5.59 -6.00 1.10
CA ASP A 300 -6.49 -7.05 1.60
C ASP A 300 -7.59 -6.52 2.50
N LEU A 301 -7.26 -5.59 3.40
CA LEU A 301 -8.25 -4.94 4.27
C LEU A 301 -9.33 -4.22 3.46
N CYS A 302 -8.92 -3.49 2.41
CA CYS A 302 -9.85 -2.80 1.55
C CYS A 302 -10.71 -3.77 0.72
N ASN A 303 -10.11 -4.82 0.14
CA ASN A 303 -10.84 -5.81 -0.66
C ASN A 303 -11.81 -6.66 0.18
N LEU A 304 -11.39 -7.08 1.38
CA LEU A 304 -12.26 -7.80 2.31
C LEU A 304 -13.34 -6.87 2.90
N GLY A 305 -12.99 -5.62 3.16
CA GLY A 305 -13.96 -4.61 3.56
C GLY A 305 -15.04 -4.38 2.50
N GLU A 306 -14.66 -4.36 1.23
CA GLU A 306 -15.56 -4.28 0.08
C GLU A 306 -16.30 -5.60 -0.19
N SER A 307 -15.75 -6.78 0.09
CA SER A 307 -16.51 -8.02 -0.11
C SER A 307 -17.74 -8.12 0.80
N TYR A 308 -17.67 -7.55 2.01
CA TYR A 308 -18.84 -7.41 2.89
C TYR A 308 -19.87 -6.38 2.36
N TRP A 309 -19.50 -5.55 1.38
CA TRP A 309 -20.48 -4.79 0.61
C TRP A 309 -21.35 -5.75 -0.22
N SER A 310 -20.78 -6.75 -0.86
CA SER A 310 -21.52 -7.73 -1.66
C SER A 310 -22.28 -8.75 -0.80
N ASN A 311 -21.71 -9.16 0.34
CA ASN A 311 -22.34 -10.07 1.29
C ASN A 311 -22.97 -9.30 2.46
N THR A 312 -24.28 -9.17 2.47
CA THR A 312 -24.98 -8.30 3.42
C THR A 312 -25.10 -8.81 4.87
N THR A 313 -24.21 -9.72 5.27
CA THR A 313 -24.18 -10.44 6.55
C THR A 313 -23.46 -9.71 7.67
N SER A 314 -22.36 -8.97 7.41
CA SER A 314 -21.48 -8.46 8.49
C SER A 314 -21.34 -6.93 8.55
N SER A 315 -21.28 -6.40 9.78
CA SER A 315 -20.90 -5.01 10.09
C SER A 315 -19.38 -4.80 10.16
N ASP A 316 -18.58 -5.83 9.91
CA ASP A 316 -17.11 -5.77 10.02
C ASP A 316 -16.44 -5.02 8.86
N GLY A 317 -17.12 -4.85 7.72
CA GLY A 317 -16.58 -4.17 6.54
C GLY A 317 -16.11 -2.74 6.83
N GLU A 318 -16.91 -1.96 7.55
CA GLU A 318 -16.51 -0.61 7.95
C GLU A 318 -15.24 -0.62 8.82
N LYS A 319 -15.14 -1.56 9.76
CA LYS A 319 -13.97 -1.66 10.65
C LYS A 319 -12.71 -1.93 9.86
N LEU A 320 -12.78 -2.85 8.89
CA LEU A 320 -11.67 -3.17 7.99
C LEU A 320 -11.31 -1.97 7.09
N LEU A 321 -12.30 -1.25 6.56
CA LEU A 321 -12.06 -0.07 5.73
C LEU A 321 -11.46 1.10 6.53
N ARG A 322 -11.85 1.28 7.80
CA ARG A 322 -11.21 2.25 8.70
C ARG A 322 -9.76 1.86 9.00
N GLU A 323 -9.49 0.58 9.21
CA GLU A 323 -8.12 0.06 9.38
C GLU A 323 -7.29 0.26 8.09
N CYS A 324 -7.85 -0.07 6.92
CA CYS A 324 -7.23 0.17 5.62
C CYS A 324 -6.88 1.65 5.44
N LEU A 325 -7.82 2.55 5.72
CA LEU A 325 -7.62 3.99 5.61
C LEU A 325 -6.51 4.48 6.55
N ALA A 326 -6.52 4.07 7.82
CA ALA A 326 -5.48 4.44 8.79
C ALA A 326 -4.09 3.96 8.33
N MET A 327 -4.00 2.72 7.85
CA MET A 327 -2.75 2.14 7.35
C MET A 327 -2.24 2.85 6.10
N ARG A 328 -3.12 3.20 5.15
CA ARG A 328 -2.72 3.96 3.94
C ARG A 328 -2.29 5.39 4.28
N ILE A 329 -2.92 6.03 5.26
CA ILE A 329 -2.48 7.34 5.76
C ILE A 329 -1.08 7.24 6.38
N GLU A 330 -0.79 6.19 7.16
CA GLU A 330 0.55 5.97 7.74
C GLU A 330 1.61 5.76 6.64
N LEU A 331 1.29 4.97 5.61
CA LEU A 331 2.22 4.63 4.53
C LEU A 331 2.50 5.79 3.56
N PHE A 332 1.46 6.57 3.23
CA PHE A 332 1.50 7.49 2.08
C PHE A 332 1.19 8.95 2.44
N GLY A 333 0.68 9.21 3.65
CA GLY A 333 0.16 10.51 4.07
C GLY A 333 -1.22 10.82 3.50
N GLU A 334 -1.86 11.84 4.05
CA GLU A 334 -3.25 12.24 3.75
C GLU A 334 -3.51 12.58 2.27
N ARG A 335 -2.52 13.15 1.58
CA ARG A 335 -2.62 13.59 0.18
C ARG A 335 -2.08 12.53 -0.77
N ASN A 336 -2.81 11.42 -0.91
CA ASN A 336 -2.45 10.33 -1.79
C ASN A 336 -3.68 9.68 -2.45
N ALA A 337 -3.54 9.21 -3.69
CA ALA A 337 -4.63 8.57 -4.44
C ALA A 337 -5.16 7.29 -3.75
N GLU A 338 -4.29 6.47 -3.14
CA GLU A 338 -4.73 5.26 -2.43
C GLU A 338 -5.51 5.60 -1.16
N VAL A 339 -5.17 6.71 -0.50
CA VAL A 339 -5.92 7.22 0.65
C VAL A 339 -7.27 7.75 0.20
N ALA A 340 -7.33 8.50 -0.90
CA ALA A 340 -8.59 8.98 -1.47
C ALA A 340 -9.51 7.82 -1.86
N LEU A 341 -8.98 6.77 -2.49
CA LEU A 341 -9.75 5.55 -2.82
C LEU A 341 -10.31 4.89 -1.55
N ALA A 342 -9.49 4.70 -0.51
CA ALA A 342 -9.95 4.12 0.75
C ALA A 342 -11.05 4.96 1.43
N ARG A 343 -10.99 6.30 1.31
CA ARG A 343 -12.05 7.20 1.76
C ARG A 343 -13.34 7.04 0.95
N VAL A 344 -13.26 6.85 -0.37
CA VAL A 344 -14.44 6.57 -1.20
C VAL A 344 -15.10 5.26 -0.79
N MET A 345 -14.32 4.19 -0.66
CA MET A 345 -14.81 2.88 -0.22
C MET A 345 -15.45 2.96 1.18
N LEU A 346 -14.78 3.60 2.14
CA LEU A 346 -15.32 3.82 3.48
C LEU A 346 -16.58 4.67 3.47
N GLY A 347 -16.62 5.75 2.68
CA GLY A 347 -17.79 6.62 2.54
C GLY A 347 -19.01 5.85 2.04
N ASN A 348 -18.82 5.01 1.02
CA ASN A 348 -19.89 4.16 0.49
C ASN A 348 -20.40 3.16 1.54
N GLU A 349 -19.51 2.55 2.31
CA GLU A 349 -19.90 1.61 3.37
C GLU A 349 -20.62 2.32 4.53
N ILE A 350 -20.15 3.49 4.96
CA ILE A 350 -20.83 4.29 5.99
C ILE A 350 -22.24 4.70 5.52
N ALA A 351 -22.39 5.11 4.25
CA ALA A 351 -23.67 5.50 3.67
C ALA A 351 -24.68 4.36 3.66
N ARG A 352 -24.23 3.11 3.45
CA ARG A 352 -25.08 1.91 3.49
C ARG A 352 -25.73 1.68 4.86
N PHE A 353 -25.10 2.12 5.95
CA PHE A 353 -25.68 2.09 7.30
C PHE A 353 -26.51 3.35 7.62
N GLY A 354 -26.83 4.18 6.61
CA GLY A 354 -27.64 5.38 6.74
C GLY A 354 -26.94 6.57 7.38
N ARG A 355 -25.62 6.50 7.64
CA ARG A 355 -24.83 7.59 8.23
C ARG A 355 -24.33 8.56 7.15
N TYR A 356 -25.26 9.17 6.44
CA TYR A 356 -24.96 9.97 5.25
C TYR A 356 -24.08 11.20 5.52
N ASP A 357 -24.20 11.84 6.69
CA ASP A 357 -23.36 13.00 7.03
C ASP A 357 -21.87 12.63 7.18
N GLU A 358 -21.58 11.48 7.79
CA GLU A 358 -20.21 11.00 7.94
C GLU A 358 -19.66 10.52 6.59
N ALA A 359 -20.47 9.80 5.82
CA ALA A 359 -20.11 9.35 4.47
C ALA A 359 -19.75 10.53 3.55
N GLU A 360 -20.56 11.59 3.58
CA GLU A 360 -20.34 12.80 2.79
C GLU A 360 -19.01 13.47 3.16
N GLN A 361 -18.66 13.53 4.45
CA GLN A 361 -17.39 14.10 4.89
C GLN A 361 -16.19 13.35 4.30
N GLU A 362 -16.22 12.01 4.31
CA GLU A 362 -15.16 11.19 3.77
C GLU A 362 -15.04 11.33 2.24
N LEU A 363 -16.17 11.31 1.52
CA LEU A 363 -16.22 11.50 0.08
C LEU A 363 -15.75 12.89 -0.36
N ARG A 364 -16.14 13.95 0.36
CA ARG A 364 -15.67 15.32 0.08
C ARG A 364 -14.16 15.46 0.32
N LYS A 365 -13.59 14.83 1.35
CA LYS A 365 -12.11 14.80 1.56
C LYS A 365 -11.39 14.08 0.41
N ALA A 366 -11.94 12.94 -0.03
CA ALA A 366 -11.45 12.24 -1.21
C ALA A 366 -11.52 13.13 -2.46
N LEU A 367 -12.63 13.87 -2.65
CA LEU A 367 -12.87 14.69 -3.83
C LEU A 367 -11.86 15.85 -3.93
N VAL A 368 -11.55 16.51 -2.81
CA VAL A 368 -10.49 17.53 -2.77
C VAL A 368 -9.16 16.93 -3.21
N THR A 369 -8.81 15.75 -2.68
CA THR A 369 -7.56 15.07 -3.04
C THR A 369 -7.53 14.68 -4.52
N ASN A 370 -8.60 14.09 -5.04
CA ASN A 370 -8.69 13.66 -6.45
C ASN A 370 -8.68 14.83 -7.44
N ARG A 371 -9.18 16.02 -7.06
CA ARG A 371 -9.13 17.22 -7.91
C ARG A 371 -7.75 17.89 -7.94
N GLU A 372 -7.02 17.85 -6.83
CA GLU A 372 -5.75 18.56 -6.69
C GLU A 372 -4.52 17.73 -7.07
N LEU A 373 -4.59 16.39 -6.98
CA LEU A 373 -3.43 15.51 -7.12
C LEU A 373 -3.14 15.18 -8.60
N PRO A 374 -1.96 15.54 -9.14
CA PRO A 374 -1.60 15.22 -10.51
C PRO A 374 -1.47 13.71 -10.73
N GLY A 375 -2.11 13.19 -11.78
CA GLY A 375 -2.05 11.76 -12.15
C GLY A 375 -3.23 10.92 -11.65
N VAL A 376 -4.18 11.49 -10.90
CA VAL A 376 -5.49 10.86 -10.69
C VAL A 376 -6.23 10.80 -12.03
N THR A 377 -6.76 9.63 -12.37
CA THR A 377 -7.50 9.46 -13.63
C THR A 377 -8.85 10.18 -13.55
N GLY A 378 -9.38 10.65 -14.68
CA GLY A 378 -10.73 11.22 -14.68
C GLY A 378 -11.78 10.19 -14.26
N GLN A 379 -11.53 8.90 -14.52
CA GLN A 379 -12.35 7.81 -14.01
C GLN A 379 -12.40 7.76 -12.47
N ASP A 380 -11.26 7.79 -11.77
CA ASP A 380 -11.24 7.78 -10.29
C ASP A 380 -11.91 9.02 -9.69
N LEU A 381 -11.76 10.16 -10.37
CA LEU A 381 -12.44 11.39 -10.00
C LEU A 381 -13.97 11.26 -10.19
N ALA A 382 -14.42 10.74 -11.32
CA ALA A 382 -15.83 10.57 -11.64
C ALA A 382 -16.52 9.54 -10.74
N VAL A 383 -15.87 8.42 -10.39
CA VAL A 383 -16.38 7.43 -9.42
C VAL A 383 -16.61 8.07 -8.05
N ASN A 384 -15.69 8.92 -7.60
CA ASN A 384 -15.83 9.65 -6.34
C ASN A 384 -16.99 10.66 -6.41
N ILE A 385 -17.08 11.44 -7.48
CA ILE A 385 -18.19 12.40 -7.70
C ILE A 385 -19.54 11.68 -7.72
N ASN A 386 -19.63 10.56 -8.43
CA ASN A 386 -20.86 9.74 -8.50
C ASN A 386 -21.25 9.16 -7.13
N SER A 387 -20.26 8.67 -6.36
CA SER A 387 -20.46 8.19 -4.99
C SER A 387 -20.97 9.31 -4.07
N LEU A 388 -20.40 10.51 -4.15
CA LEU A 388 -20.88 11.69 -3.44
C LEU A 388 -22.30 12.07 -3.87
N GLY A 389 -22.58 12.04 -5.17
CA GLY A 389 -23.91 12.27 -5.71
C GLY A 389 -24.95 11.34 -5.11
N THR A 390 -24.60 10.05 -4.94
CA THR A 390 -25.46 9.03 -4.30
C THR A 390 -25.75 9.36 -2.84
N VAL A 391 -24.73 9.74 -2.07
CA VAL A 391 -24.92 10.11 -0.64
C VAL A 391 -25.79 11.36 -0.50
N VAL A 392 -25.52 12.39 -1.30
CA VAL A 392 -26.26 13.66 -1.30
C VAL A 392 -27.71 13.45 -1.76
N HIS A 393 -27.93 12.58 -2.75
CA HIS A 393 -29.25 12.15 -3.20
C HIS A 393 -30.04 11.50 -2.06
N HIS A 394 -29.44 10.56 -1.31
CA HIS A 394 -30.11 9.94 -0.16
C HIS A 394 -30.45 10.93 0.97
N LYS A 395 -29.69 12.02 1.11
CA LYS A 395 -30.00 13.12 2.04
C LYS A 395 -31.16 14.00 1.57
N GLY A 396 -31.60 13.85 0.32
CA GLY A 396 -32.69 14.62 -0.26
C GLY A 396 -32.27 15.93 -0.94
N ASP A 397 -30.97 16.23 -1.02
CA ASP A 397 -30.49 17.37 -1.81
C ASP A 397 -30.37 16.96 -3.28
N PHE A 398 -31.52 16.93 -3.94
CA PHE A 398 -31.61 16.46 -5.31
C PHE A 398 -30.90 17.38 -6.31
N ASP A 399 -30.69 18.66 -5.98
CA ASP A 399 -30.08 19.64 -6.89
C ASP A 399 -28.56 19.52 -6.93
N GLU A 400 -27.92 19.39 -5.75
CA GLU A 400 -26.49 19.08 -5.71
C GLU A 400 -26.22 17.68 -6.30
N ALA A 401 -27.04 16.67 -5.96
CA ALA A 401 -26.89 15.33 -6.52
C ALA A 401 -26.97 15.33 -8.06
N GLY A 402 -27.92 16.07 -8.64
CA GLY A 402 -28.03 16.19 -10.11
C GLY A 402 -26.81 16.84 -10.74
N SER A 403 -26.24 17.85 -10.09
CA SER A 403 -25.01 18.53 -10.56
C SER A 403 -23.81 17.57 -10.53
N LEU A 404 -23.68 16.77 -9.46
CA LEU A 404 -22.60 15.80 -9.31
C LEU A 404 -22.72 14.67 -10.34
N TYR A 405 -23.90 14.07 -10.53
CA TYR A 405 -24.09 13.03 -11.55
C TYR A 405 -23.82 13.55 -12.96
N GLN A 406 -24.20 14.79 -13.27
CA GLN A 406 -23.92 15.41 -14.56
C GLN A 406 -22.41 15.64 -14.77
N GLU A 407 -21.69 16.09 -13.74
CA GLU A 407 -20.23 16.25 -13.79
C GLU A 407 -19.53 14.90 -14.02
N ALA A 408 -19.92 13.84 -13.30
CA ALA A 408 -19.38 12.50 -13.50
C ALA A 408 -19.64 11.97 -14.92
N LEU A 409 -20.87 12.16 -15.42
CA LEU A 409 -21.27 11.78 -16.79
C LEU A 409 -20.40 12.48 -17.84
N GLU A 410 -20.16 13.79 -17.70
CA GLU A 410 -19.36 14.55 -18.65
C GLU A 410 -17.90 14.10 -18.69
N ILE A 411 -17.32 13.75 -17.53
CA ILE A 411 -15.98 13.19 -17.44
C ILE A 411 -15.91 11.82 -18.13
N HIS A 412 -16.80 10.89 -17.77
CA HIS A 412 -16.82 9.55 -18.36
C HIS A 412 -17.09 9.58 -19.87
N ARG A 413 -18.02 10.41 -20.36
CA ARG A 413 -18.28 10.56 -21.80
C ARG A 413 -17.07 11.09 -22.55
N ARG A 414 -16.38 12.10 -22.01
CA ARG A 414 -15.21 12.70 -22.64
C ARG A 414 -14.04 11.71 -22.75
N GLU A 415 -13.83 10.89 -21.73
CA GLU A 415 -12.65 10.03 -21.63
C GLU A 415 -12.86 8.63 -22.20
N LEU A 416 -14.08 8.09 -22.10
CA LEU A 416 -14.40 6.69 -22.41
C LEU A 416 -15.39 6.54 -23.57
N GLY A 417 -16.08 7.63 -23.96
CA GLY A 417 -17.11 7.63 -24.99
C GLY A 417 -18.50 7.23 -24.48
N ASP A 418 -19.52 7.47 -25.29
CA ASP A 418 -20.94 7.34 -24.92
C ASP A 418 -21.40 5.88 -24.69
N ASP A 419 -20.67 4.90 -25.23
CA ASP A 419 -20.99 3.47 -25.17
C ASP A 419 -20.35 2.75 -23.98
N HIS A 420 -19.61 3.47 -23.12
CA HIS A 420 -18.89 2.87 -22.00
C HIS A 420 -19.84 2.52 -20.83
N PRO A 421 -19.68 1.37 -20.14
CA PRO A 421 -20.51 0.98 -19.00
C PRO A 421 -20.67 2.04 -17.89
N PHE A 422 -19.61 2.80 -17.59
CA PHE A 422 -19.70 3.90 -16.60
C PHE A 422 -20.65 5.03 -17.04
N VAL A 423 -20.75 5.33 -18.34
CA VAL A 423 -21.72 6.28 -18.87
C VAL A 423 -23.15 5.76 -18.66
N PHE A 424 -23.36 4.45 -18.80
CA PHE A 424 -24.67 3.84 -18.50
C PHE A 424 -25.03 3.95 -17.02
N ILE A 425 -24.06 3.77 -16.11
CA ILE A 425 -24.26 3.95 -14.66
C ILE A 425 -24.65 5.40 -14.35
N ASP A 426 -23.95 6.40 -14.88
CA ASP A 426 -24.28 7.80 -14.64
C ASP A 426 -25.68 8.17 -15.18
N ARG A 427 -26.02 7.70 -16.38
CA ARG A 427 -27.37 7.89 -16.96
C ARG A 427 -28.46 7.20 -16.15
N HIS A 428 -28.17 6.02 -15.60
CA HIS A 428 -29.08 5.32 -14.69
C HIS A 428 -29.34 6.15 -13.43
N ASN A 429 -28.29 6.70 -12.81
CA ASN A 429 -28.41 7.52 -11.60
C ASN A 429 -29.20 8.81 -11.85
N LEU A 430 -29.02 9.46 -13.02
CA LEU A 430 -29.83 10.62 -13.42
C LEU A 430 -31.33 10.26 -13.58
N ALA A 431 -31.64 9.09 -14.14
CA ALA A 431 -33.02 8.59 -14.22
C ALA A 431 -33.61 8.25 -12.84
N ALA A 432 -32.81 7.67 -11.96
CA ALA A 432 -33.19 7.41 -10.57
C ALA A 432 -33.44 8.71 -9.79
N LEU A 433 -32.67 9.77 -10.07
CA LEU A 433 -32.87 11.10 -9.51
C LEU A 433 -34.21 11.71 -9.97
N ALA A 434 -34.53 11.64 -11.27
CA ALA A 434 -35.82 12.08 -11.80
C ALA A 434 -37.00 11.35 -11.12
N ASN A 435 -36.86 10.03 -10.94
CA ASN A 435 -37.85 9.23 -10.22
C ASN A 435 -37.99 9.67 -8.74
N SER A 436 -36.88 10.00 -8.07
CA SER A 436 -36.89 10.46 -6.68
C SER A 436 -37.50 11.86 -6.51
N ARG A 437 -37.40 12.71 -7.54
CA ARG A 437 -38.10 14.01 -7.62
C ARG A 437 -39.60 13.87 -7.93
N GLY A 438 -40.07 12.66 -8.24
CA GLY A 438 -41.47 12.39 -8.61
C GLY A 438 -41.80 12.60 -10.09
N ASP A 439 -40.82 12.95 -10.93
CA ASP A 439 -41.00 13.05 -12.38
C ASP A 439 -40.88 11.66 -13.04
N PHE A 440 -41.87 10.81 -12.77
CA PHE A 440 -41.90 9.44 -13.28
C PHE A 440 -41.92 9.36 -14.81
N PRO A 441 -42.63 10.23 -15.55
CA PRO A 441 -42.58 10.23 -17.02
C PRO A 441 -41.19 10.53 -17.58
N ALA A 442 -40.47 11.53 -17.03
CA ALA A 442 -39.10 11.82 -17.47
C ALA A 442 -38.16 10.66 -17.14
N ALA A 443 -38.26 10.10 -15.93
CA ALA A 443 -37.46 8.93 -15.53
C ALA A 443 -37.70 7.73 -16.46
N GLU A 444 -38.97 7.42 -16.78
CA GLU A 444 -39.34 6.36 -17.71
C GLU A 444 -38.74 6.58 -19.10
N ALA A 445 -38.83 7.80 -19.63
CA ALA A 445 -38.23 8.13 -20.93
C ALA A 445 -36.71 7.93 -20.93
N GLN A 446 -36.03 8.36 -19.86
CA GLN A 446 -34.58 8.19 -19.71
C GLN A 446 -34.18 6.72 -19.58
N TYR A 447 -34.90 5.91 -18.80
CA TYR A 447 -34.64 4.47 -18.69
C TYR A 447 -34.85 3.74 -20.02
N ARG A 448 -35.88 4.09 -20.81
CA ARG A 448 -36.06 3.51 -22.16
C ARG A 448 -34.92 3.87 -23.11
N GLN A 449 -34.49 5.13 -23.13
CA GLN A 449 -33.35 5.54 -23.94
C GLN A 449 -32.04 4.87 -23.50
N LEU A 450 -31.88 4.60 -22.20
CA LEU A 450 -30.75 3.86 -21.67
C LEU A 450 -30.79 2.39 -22.10
N LEU A 451 -31.96 1.74 -22.01
CA LEU A 451 -32.16 0.37 -22.48
C LEU A 451 -31.84 0.23 -23.97
N GLU A 452 -32.29 1.16 -24.81
CA GLU A 452 -31.99 1.15 -26.25
C GLU A 452 -30.47 1.20 -26.50
N ALA A 453 -29.75 2.09 -25.81
CA ALA A 453 -28.30 2.19 -25.93
C ALA A 453 -27.59 0.92 -25.42
N GLN A 454 -27.98 0.41 -24.25
CA GLN A 454 -27.44 -0.82 -23.68
C GLN A 454 -27.69 -2.03 -24.59
N GLN A 455 -28.89 -2.16 -25.16
CA GLN A 455 -29.23 -3.23 -26.09
C GLN A 455 -28.39 -3.20 -27.37
N GLN A 456 -28.12 -2.00 -27.92
CA GLN A 456 -27.30 -1.85 -29.12
C GLN A 456 -25.83 -2.22 -28.87
N VAL A 457 -25.28 -1.84 -27.71
CA VAL A 457 -23.86 -2.02 -27.40
C VAL A 457 -23.56 -3.40 -26.80
N LEU A 458 -24.38 -3.86 -25.86
CA LEU A 458 -24.15 -5.07 -25.05
C LEU A 458 -24.93 -6.29 -25.57
N GLY A 459 -25.96 -6.06 -26.38
CA GLY A 459 -26.91 -7.07 -26.81
C GLY A 459 -28.13 -7.19 -25.88
N PRO A 460 -29.21 -7.87 -26.34
CA PRO A 460 -30.51 -7.86 -25.66
C PRO A 460 -30.58 -8.70 -24.37
N ARG A 461 -29.56 -9.50 -24.06
CA ARG A 461 -29.55 -10.45 -22.93
C ARG A 461 -28.42 -10.19 -21.92
N HIS A 462 -27.80 -9.02 -21.98
CA HIS A 462 -26.71 -8.68 -21.07
C HIS A 462 -27.24 -8.33 -19.66
N ALA A 463 -26.57 -8.80 -18.61
CA ALA A 463 -27.02 -8.68 -17.22
C ALA A 463 -27.38 -7.23 -16.80
N GLN A 464 -26.62 -6.23 -17.24
CA GLN A 464 -26.91 -4.81 -16.96
C GLN A 464 -28.31 -4.34 -17.40
N LEU A 465 -28.93 -4.98 -18.41
CA LEU A 465 -30.30 -4.64 -18.81
C LEU A 465 -31.31 -5.04 -17.73
N ALA A 466 -31.07 -6.10 -16.95
CA ALA A 466 -31.98 -6.53 -15.88
C ALA A 466 -32.16 -5.41 -14.84
N GLN A 467 -31.09 -4.78 -14.40
CA GLN A 467 -31.14 -3.65 -13.46
C GLN A 467 -31.91 -2.44 -14.03
N THR A 468 -31.69 -2.11 -15.31
CA THR A 468 -32.40 -1.00 -15.96
C THR A 468 -33.89 -1.33 -16.16
N TYR A 469 -34.23 -2.56 -16.56
CA TYR A 469 -35.62 -3.01 -16.65
C TYR A 469 -36.31 -3.03 -15.29
N ARG A 470 -35.64 -3.48 -14.22
CA ARG A 470 -36.16 -3.45 -12.83
C ARG A 470 -36.51 -2.02 -12.41
N SER A 471 -35.62 -1.06 -12.70
CA SER A 471 -35.81 0.35 -12.35
C SER A 471 -36.90 1.02 -13.19
N LEU A 472 -36.98 0.69 -14.48
CA LEU A 472 -38.08 1.07 -15.36
C LEU A 472 -39.41 0.51 -14.83
N ALA A 473 -39.46 -0.77 -14.48
CA ALA A 473 -40.66 -1.44 -13.96
C ALA A 473 -41.15 -0.78 -12.67
N THR A 474 -40.24 -0.45 -11.74
CA THR A 474 -40.56 0.33 -10.54
C THR A 474 -41.15 1.70 -10.89
N THR A 475 -40.56 2.39 -11.87
CA THR A 475 -41.00 3.72 -12.31
C THR A 475 -42.40 3.67 -12.94
N ILE A 476 -42.68 2.65 -13.76
CA ILE A 476 -44.01 2.40 -14.35
C ILE A 476 -45.03 2.04 -13.25
N ALA A 477 -44.64 1.23 -12.26
CA ALA A 477 -45.50 0.89 -11.12
C ALA A 477 -45.91 2.14 -10.32
N ARG A 478 -44.99 3.09 -10.11
CA ARG A 478 -45.28 4.36 -9.42
C ARG A 478 -46.33 5.22 -10.13
N GLN A 479 -46.51 5.01 -11.44
CA GLN A 479 -47.58 5.65 -12.23
C GLN A 479 -48.90 4.85 -12.23
N GLY A 480 -48.99 3.74 -11.49
CA GLY A 480 -50.18 2.89 -11.42
C GLY A 480 -50.39 1.98 -12.63
N ARG A 481 -49.41 1.90 -13.54
CA ARG A 481 -49.47 1.07 -14.75
C ARG A 481 -49.00 -0.35 -14.47
N TRP A 482 -49.75 -1.08 -13.64
CA TRP A 482 -49.33 -2.37 -13.06
C TRP A 482 -49.01 -3.45 -14.10
N ASN A 483 -49.79 -3.55 -15.18
CA ASN A 483 -49.57 -4.57 -16.22
C ASN A 483 -48.26 -4.37 -16.98
N GLU A 484 -47.96 -3.14 -17.37
CA GLU A 484 -46.70 -2.81 -18.07
C GLU A 484 -45.50 -2.94 -17.14
N SER A 485 -45.68 -2.64 -15.85
CA SER A 485 -44.65 -2.87 -14.83
C SER A 485 -44.33 -4.35 -14.68
N GLU A 486 -45.34 -5.21 -14.60
CA GLU A 486 -45.17 -6.66 -14.56
C GLU A 486 -44.44 -7.20 -15.78
N GLU A 487 -44.78 -6.72 -16.97
CA GLU A 487 -44.08 -7.11 -18.21
C GLU A 487 -42.59 -6.75 -18.13
N ALA A 488 -42.26 -5.53 -17.71
CA ALA A 488 -40.87 -5.10 -17.53
C ALA A 488 -40.14 -5.90 -16.44
N TYR A 489 -40.78 -6.23 -15.32
CA TYR A 489 -40.20 -7.10 -14.29
C TYR A 489 -39.97 -8.53 -14.79
N ARG A 490 -40.87 -9.09 -15.62
CA ARG A 490 -40.66 -10.40 -16.23
C ARG A 490 -39.47 -10.40 -17.19
N GLN A 491 -39.31 -9.33 -17.97
CA GLN A 491 -38.12 -9.17 -18.81
C GLN A 491 -36.83 -9.09 -17.99
N ALA A 492 -36.84 -8.32 -16.89
CA ALA A 492 -35.71 -8.28 -15.97
C ALA A 492 -35.39 -9.67 -15.39
N LEU A 493 -36.43 -10.42 -14.98
CA LEU A 493 -36.29 -11.75 -14.39
C LEU A 493 -35.73 -12.76 -15.37
N GLU A 494 -36.18 -12.75 -16.63
CA GLU A 494 -35.66 -13.61 -17.69
C GLU A 494 -34.16 -13.36 -17.90
N ILE A 495 -33.75 -12.09 -18.04
CA ILE A 495 -32.34 -11.72 -18.22
C ILE A 495 -31.50 -12.14 -17.01
N ALA A 496 -31.99 -11.88 -15.79
CA ALA A 496 -31.28 -12.24 -14.55
C ALA A 496 -31.07 -13.76 -14.42
N ARG A 497 -32.10 -14.56 -14.77
CA ARG A 497 -32.02 -16.03 -14.74
C ARG A 497 -31.09 -16.59 -15.82
N GLU A 498 -31.10 -16.00 -17.01
CA GLU A 498 -30.18 -16.41 -18.08
C GLU A 498 -28.72 -16.06 -17.74
N ALA A 499 -28.48 -14.91 -17.11
CA ALA A 499 -27.13 -14.45 -16.78
C ALA A 499 -26.56 -15.14 -15.52
N GLY A 500 -27.36 -15.27 -14.46
CA GLY A 500 -26.93 -15.77 -13.15
C GLY A 500 -27.36 -17.20 -12.84
N GLY A 501 -28.17 -17.83 -13.69
CA GLY A 501 -28.86 -19.09 -13.42
C GLY A 501 -30.24 -18.90 -12.77
N GLU A 502 -31.08 -19.93 -12.82
CA GLU A 502 -32.48 -19.89 -12.34
C GLU A 502 -32.62 -19.46 -10.87
N ARG A 503 -31.60 -19.74 -10.05
CA ARG A 503 -31.60 -19.52 -8.59
C ARG A 503 -30.52 -18.53 -8.17
N CYS A 504 -30.43 -17.39 -8.86
CA CYS A 504 -29.50 -16.31 -8.51
C CYS A 504 -30.15 -15.25 -7.60
N ALA A 505 -29.34 -14.54 -6.81
CA ALA A 505 -29.82 -13.48 -5.92
C ALA A 505 -30.54 -12.35 -6.67
N GLU A 506 -30.07 -11.97 -7.87
CA GLU A 506 -30.72 -10.92 -8.68
C GLU A 506 -32.13 -11.32 -9.12
N ALA A 507 -32.36 -12.59 -9.45
CA ALA A 507 -33.69 -13.10 -9.77
C ALA A 507 -34.62 -13.05 -8.55
N ALA A 508 -34.14 -13.40 -7.37
CA ALA A 508 -34.90 -13.34 -6.12
C ALA A 508 -35.29 -11.91 -5.73
N ASP A 509 -34.37 -10.96 -5.89
CA ASP A 509 -34.64 -9.52 -5.77
C ASP A 509 -35.78 -9.06 -6.69
N ILE A 510 -35.75 -9.47 -7.96
CA ILE A 510 -36.78 -9.15 -8.94
C ILE A 510 -38.12 -9.84 -8.61
N LEU A 511 -38.09 -11.09 -8.15
CA LEU A 511 -39.27 -11.82 -7.70
C LEU A 511 -39.94 -11.12 -6.52
N ASN A 512 -39.17 -10.62 -5.55
CA ASN A 512 -39.71 -9.87 -4.41
C ASN A 512 -40.46 -8.61 -4.89
N GLU A 513 -39.86 -7.82 -5.78
CA GLU A 513 -40.51 -6.63 -6.36
C GLU A 513 -41.73 -6.97 -7.23
N LEU A 514 -41.66 -8.07 -8.00
CA LEU A 514 -42.78 -8.57 -8.78
C LEU A 514 -43.94 -8.98 -7.86
N GLY A 515 -43.66 -9.61 -6.71
CA GLY A 515 -44.65 -9.90 -5.68
C GLY A 515 -45.35 -8.66 -5.13
N ILE A 516 -44.67 -7.51 -5.09
CA ILE A 516 -45.28 -6.23 -4.74
C ILE A 516 -46.26 -5.78 -5.83
N VAL A 517 -45.83 -5.77 -7.10
CA VAL A 517 -46.68 -5.34 -8.23
C VAL A 517 -47.92 -6.22 -8.37
N ILE A 518 -47.75 -7.54 -8.35
CA ILE A 518 -48.85 -8.49 -8.41
C ILE A 518 -49.79 -8.28 -7.22
N GLY A 519 -49.25 -8.07 -6.02
CA GLY A 519 -50.03 -7.79 -4.83
C GLY A 519 -50.87 -6.52 -4.91
N TYR A 520 -50.39 -5.47 -5.61
CA TYR A 520 -51.17 -4.25 -5.87
C TYR A 520 -52.23 -4.43 -6.94
N ARG A 521 -51.98 -5.23 -7.98
CA ARG A 521 -52.94 -5.48 -9.06
C ARG A 521 -54.06 -6.43 -8.67
N ASP A 522 -53.69 -7.59 -8.12
CA ASP A 522 -54.58 -8.75 -7.94
C ASP A 522 -54.94 -9.01 -6.47
N GLY A 523 -54.45 -8.16 -5.57
CA GLY A 523 -54.62 -8.29 -4.13
C GLY A 523 -53.43 -8.96 -3.45
N THR A 524 -53.19 -8.61 -2.18
CA THR A 524 -51.94 -8.92 -1.47
C THR A 524 -51.58 -10.41 -1.44
N ALA A 525 -52.57 -11.31 -1.44
CA ALA A 525 -52.34 -12.76 -1.45
C ALA A 525 -51.73 -13.26 -2.77
N ALA A 526 -51.96 -12.59 -3.90
CA ALA A 526 -51.44 -13.00 -5.20
C ALA A 526 -49.91 -12.87 -5.28
N GLY A 527 -49.30 -12.02 -4.45
CA GLY A 527 -47.85 -11.88 -4.36
C GLY A 527 -47.14 -13.00 -3.58
N GLU A 528 -47.87 -13.83 -2.80
CA GLU A 528 -47.30 -14.84 -1.91
C GLU A 528 -46.31 -15.81 -2.60
N PRO A 529 -46.63 -16.38 -3.78
CA PRO A 529 -45.73 -17.32 -4.45
C PRO A 529 -44.36 -16.72 -4.75
N TYR A 530 -44.34 -15.45 -5.18
CA TYR A 530 -43.11 -14.74 -5.54
C TYR A 530 -42.24 -14.44 -4.33
N TYR A 531 -42.84 -14.01 -3.20
CA TYR A 531 -42.08 -13.79 -1.97
C TYR A 531 -41.51 -15.09 -1.39
N ARG A 532 -42.24 -16.21 -1.49
CA ARG A 532 -41.75 -17.53 -1.05
C ARG A 532 -40.58 -18.00 -1.92
N GLU A 533 -40.70 -17.89 -3.23
CA GLU A 533 -39.62 -18.26 -4.15
C GLU A 533 -38.37 -17.39 -3.92
N ALA A 534 -38.54 -16.07 -3.75
CA ALA A 534 -37.45 -15.16 -3.42
C ALA A 534 -36.75 -15.53 -2.10
N LEU A 535 -37.54 -15.77 -1.04
CA LEU A 535 -37.02 -16.19 0.27
C LEU A 535 -36.22 -17.49 0.19
N ASP A 536 -36.75 -18.48 -0.53
CA ASP A 536 -36.09 -19.78 -0.68
C ASP A 536 -34.76 -19.65 -1.44
N ILE A 537 -34.71 -18.82 -2.50
CA ILE A 537 -33.47 -18.56 -3.24
C ILE A 537 -32.47 -17.77 -2.39
N HIS A 538 -32.89 -16.70 -1.71
CA HIS A 538 -32.00 -15.89 -0.89
C HIS A 538 -31.41 -16.68 0.28
N ARG A 539 -32.19 -17.56 0.93
CA ARG A 539 -31.65 -18.47 1.96
C ARG A 539 -30.62 -19.44 1.41
N GLU A 540 -30.85 -19.99 0.22
CA GLU A 540 -29.90 -20.90 -0.43
C GLU A 540 -28.59 -20.21 -0.84
N VAL A 541 -28.68 -19.03 -1.45
CA VAL A 541 -27.53 -18.32 -2.02
C VAL A 541 -26.75 -17.51 -0.98
N LEU A 542 -27.46 -16.84 -0.06
CA LEU A 542 -26.87 -15.90 0.91
C LEU A 542 -26.77 -16.47 2.33
N GLY A 543 -27.42 -17.61 2.58
CA GLY A 543 -27.57 -18.20 3.91
C GLY A 543 -28.68 -17.56 4.75
N ASP A 544 -29.14 -18.30 5.76
CA ASP A 544 -30.24 -17.88 6.65
C ASP A 544 -29.92 -16.63 7.49
N ASP A 545 -28.63 -16.38 7.73
CA ASP A 545 -28.16 -15.32 8.62
C ASP A 545 -28.05 -13.93 7.94
N ASN A 546 -28.50 -13.80 6.69
CA ASN A 546 -28.35 -12.61 5.86
C ASN A 546 -29.52 -11.60 6.00
N ARG A 547 -29.23 -10.28 5.98
CA ARG A 547 -30.27 -9.24 6.16
C ARG A 547 -31.27 -9.13 4.99
N VAL A 548 -30.93 -9.61 3.79
CA VAL A 548 -31.85 -9.65 2.64
C VAL A 548 -32.99 -10.62 2.92
N VAL A 549 -32.70 -11.77 3.54
CA VAL A 549 -33.71 -12.73 4.04
C VAL A 549 -34.72 -12.04 4.96
N ALA A 550 -34.26 -11.11 5.81
CA ALA A 550 -35.16 -10.35 6.67
C ALA A 550 -36.16 -9.46 5.90
N SER A 551 -35.77 -8.95 4.72
CA SER A 551 -36.66 -8.17 3.86
C SER A 551 -37.73 -9.06 3.22
N ASP A 552 -37.35 -10.26 2.78
CA ASP A 552 -38.29 -11.27 2.26
C ASP A 552 -39.28 -11.71 3.34
N LEU A 553 -38.77 -12.05 4.53
CA LEU A 553 -39.59 -12.42 5.69
C LEU A 553 -40.58 -11.30 6.05
N ASN A 554 -40.13 -10.05 6.09
CA ASN A 554 -41.01 -8.91 6.37
C ASN A 554 -42.12 -8.74 5.32
N ASN A 555 -41.81 -8.95 4.03
CA ASN A 555 -42.80 -8.85 2.95
C ASN A 555 -43.79 -10.02 2.98
N LEU A 556 -43.32 -11.25 3.16
CA LEU A 556 -44.17 -12.43 3.28
C LEU A 556 -45.05 -12.37 4.55
N ALA A 557 -44.50 -11.94 5.68
CA ALA A 557 -45.27 -11.72 6.91
C ALA A 557 -46.42 -10.74 6.70
N ARG A 558 -46.21 -9.67 5.93
CA ARG A 558 -47.27 -8.70 5.60
C ARG A 558 -48.43 -9.34 4.82
N VAL A 559 -48.13 -10.29 3.93
CA VAL A 559 -49.15 -11.08 3.22
C VAL A 559 -49.90 -11.98 4.19
N LEU A 560 -49.20 -12.67 5.08
CA LEU A 560 -49.80 -13.55 6.09
C LEU A 560 -50.72 -12.80 7.06
N VAL A 561 -50.38 -11.57 7.46
CA VAL A 561 -51.27 -10.69 8.26
C VAL A 561 -52.60 -10.46 7.54
N GLN A 562 -52.58 -10.19 6.23
CA GLN A 562 -53.81 -9.97 5.45
C GLN A 562 -54.66 -11.25 5.32
N LYS A 563 -54.03 -12.42 5.33
CA LYS A 563 -54.72 -13.72 5.35
C LYS A 563 -55.23 -14.13 6.74
N GLY A 564 -54.92 -13.35 7.79
CA GLY A 564 -55.27 -13.67 9.17
C GLY A 564 -54.36 -14.72 9.84
N GLU A 565 -53.24 -15.07 9.20
CA GLU A 565 -52.27 -16.04 9.70
C GLU A 565 -51.27 -15.39 10.68
N PHE A 566 -51.79 -14.81 11.76
CA PHE A 566 -51.03 -13.89 12.64
C PHE A 566 -49.84 -14.52 13.36
N GLU A 567 -49.94 -15.77 13.81
CA GLU A 567 -48.83 -16.46 14.50
C GLU A 567 -47.63 -16.69 13.59
N GLN A 568 -47.87 -17.14 12.35
CA GLN A 568 -46.81 -17.32 11.36
C GLN A 568 -46.18 -15.98 10.96
N ALA A 569 -47.01 -14.95 10.74
CA ALA A 569 -46.53 -13.60 10.43
C ALA A 569 -45.67 -13.02 11.57
N ARG A 570 -46.07 -13.26 12.82
CA ARG A 570 -45.31 -12.82 14.00
C ARG A 570 -43.95 -13.51 14.08
N ALA A 571 -43.91 -14.83 13.91
CA ALA A 571 -42.65 -15.58 13.89
C ALA A 571 -41.68 -15.04 12.82
N MET A 572 -42.17 -14.74 11.62
CA MET A 572 -41.37 -14.14 10.56
C MET A 572 -40.88 -12.72 10.89
N TYR A 573 -41.72 -11.88 11.52
CA TYR A 573 -41.28 -10.56 11.97
C TYR A 573 -40.22 -10.65 13.08
N ASP A 574 -40.37 -11.58 14.01
CA ASP A 574 -39.40 -11.79 15.10
C ASP A 574 -38.05 -12.29 14.54
N GLU A 575 -38.08 -13.21 13.57
CA GLU A 575 -36.88 -13.66 12.83
C GLU A 575 -36.22 -12.50 12.06
N ALA A 576 -37.00 -11.74 11.27
CA ALA A 576 -36.50 -10.59 10.53
C ALA A 576 -35.87 -9.52 11.45
N LEU A 577 -36.48 -9.27 12.62
CA LEU A 577 -35.93 -8.36 13.62
C LEU A 577 -34.61 -8.87 14.18
N ALA A 578 -34.50 -10.15 14.52
CA ALA A 578 -33.26 -10.73 15.04
C ALA A 578 -32.11 -10.57 14.02
N LEU A 579 -32.37 -10.88 12.75
CA LEU A 579 -31.40 -10.73 11.65
C LEU A 579 -30.93 -9.28 11.48
N ILE A 580 -31.88 -8.33 11.35
CA ILE A 580 -31.55 -6.92 11.09
C ILE A 580 -30.91 -6.26 12.32
N ILE A 581 -31.33 -6.59 13.54
CA ILE A 581 -30.71 -6.05 14.77
C ILE A 581 -29.25 -6.53 14.89
N ARG A 582 -28.99 -7.80 14.59
CA ARG A 582 -27.62 -8.34 14.59
C ARG A 582 -26.74 -7.67 13.55
N SER A 583 -27.27 -7.42 12.34
CA SER A 583 -26.50 -6.86 11.21
C SER A 583 -26.31 -5.34 11.28
N LEU A 584 -27.36 -4.58 11.66
CA LEU A 584 -27.39 -3.12 11.55
C LEU A 584 -27.51 -2.39 12.90
N GLY A 585 -27.68 -3.13 13.99
CA GLY A 585 -27.94 -2.58 15.31
C GLY A 585 -29.43 -2.24 15.55
N PRO A 586 -29.82 -2.04 16.83
CA PRO A 586 -31.22 -1.93 17.23
C PRO A 586 -31.93 -0.61 16.86
N ASP A 587 -31.18 0.43 16.53
CA ASP A 587 -31.70 1.77 16.23
C ASP A 587 -31.76 2.06 14.72
N HIS A 588 -31.42 1.09 13.86
CA HIS A 588 -31.40 1.28 12.41
C HIS A 588 -32.82 1.44 11.83
N ALA A 589 -32.94 2.21 10.74
CA ALA A 589 -34.22 2.52 10.08
C ALA A 589 -35.02 1.26 9.68
N GLN A 590 -34.33 0.21 9.23
CA GLN A 590 -34.95 -1.07 8.86
C GLN A 590 -35.54 -1.82 10.07
N VAL A 591 -34.91 -1.75 11.25
CA VAL A 591 -35.49 -2.31 12.49
C VAL A 591 -36.80 -1.59 12.81
N LEU A 592 -36.81 -0.26 12.71
CA LEU A 592 -38.00 0.55 12.95
C LEU A 592 -39.11 0.30 11.91
N LEU A 593 -38.75 -0.08 10.68
CA LEU A 593 -39.71 -0.51 9.65
C LEU A 593 -40.39 -1.83 10.03
N VAL A 594 -39.61 -2.86 10.38
CA VAL A 594 -40.17 -4.16 10.76
C VAL A 594 -41.00 -4.04 12.06
N ARG A 595 -40.54 -3.26 13.04
CA ARG A 595 -41.32 -2.96 14.26
C ARG A 595 -42.65 -2.25 13.95
N ASN A 596 -42.68 -1.32 13.00
CA ASN A 596 -43.92 -0.67 12.58
C ASN A 596 -44.90 -1.69 11.96
N ASN A 597 -44.40 -2.64 11.17
CA ASN A 597 -45.22 -3.69 10.57
C ASN A 597 -45.72 -4.69 11.62
N LEU A 598 -44.91 -5.03 12.61
CA LEU A 598 -45.34 -5.82 13.77
C LEU A 598 -46.41 -5.07 14.59
N ALA A 599 -46.30 -3.76 14.76
CA ALA A 599 -47.35 -2.94 15.39
C ALA A 599 -48.66 -2.94 14.57
N ARG A 600 -48.57 -2.94 13.23
CA ARG A 600 -49.74 -3.13 12.36
C ARG A 600 -50.36 -4.52 12.54
N LEU A 601 -49.55 -5.58 12.68
CA LEU A 601 -50.04 -6.93 13.00
C LEU A 601 -50.81 -6.91 14.33
N LEU A 602 -50.23 -6.31 15.39
CA LEU A 602 -50.90 -6.20 16.69
C LEU A 602 -52.26 -5.53 16.56
N ARG A 603 -52.35 -4.41 15.82
CA ARG A 603 -53.63 -3.73 15.54
C ARG A 603 -54.62 -4.65 14.81
N THR A 604 -54.21 -5.26 13.70
CA THR A 604 -55.09 -6.14 12.90
C THR A 604 -55.55 -7.38 13.68
N SER A 605 -54.74 -7.87 14.63
CA SER A 605 -55.11 -8.96 15.55
C SER A 605 -55.99 -8.52 16.74
N GLY A 606 -56.34 -7.23 16.83
CA GLY A 606 -57.18 -6.66 17.90
C GLY A 606 -56.46 -6.26 19.18
N GLN A 607 -55.13 -6.37 19.24
CA GLN A 607 -54.30 -6.02 20.41
C GLN A 607 -53.98 -4.52 20.43
N LEU A 608 -55.00 -3.68 20.53
CA LEU A 608 -54.90 -2.23 20.32
C LEU A 608 -53.93 -1.54 21.30
N ASP A 609 -53.96 -1.88 22.59
CA ASP A 609 -53.07 -1.26 23.59
C ASP A 609 -51.58 -1.58 23.34
N ALA A 610 -51.30 -2.83 22.93
CA ALA A 610 -49.96 -3.24 22.56
C ALA A 610 -49.50 -2.57 21.27
N ALA A 611 -50.39 -2.42 20.29
CA ALA A 611 -50.12 -1.69 19.05
C ALA A 611 -49.82 -0.21 19.32
N GLU A 612 -50.61 0.45 20.17
CA GLU A 612 -50.43 1.85 20.56
C GLU A 612 -49.04 2.06 21.18
N LYS A 613 -48.66 1.19 22.13
CA LYS A 613 -47.32 1.23 22.74
C LYS A 613 -46.22 1.05 21.69
N ALA A 614 -46.35 0.05 20.82
CA ALA A 614 -45.35 -0.24 19.79
C ALA A 614 -45.21 0.91 18.78
N PHE A 615 -46.31 1.53 18.33
CA PHE A 615 -46.23 2.68 17.43
C PHE A 615 -45.56 3.89 18.08
N ARG A 616 -45.82 4.17 19.36
CA ARG A 616 -45.12 5.25 20.07
C ARG A 616 -43.61 5.02 20.15
N GLU A 617 -43.19 3.79 20.47
CA GLU A 617 -41.76 3.43 20.48
C GLU A 617 -41.11 3.61 19.09
N VAL A 618 -41.82 3.22 18.02
CA VAL A 618 -41.35 3.42 16.64
C VAL A 618 -41.26 4.91 16.27
N ILE A 619 -42.26 5.71 16.63
CA ILE A 619 -42.27 7.17 16.38
C ILE A 619 -41.08 7.82 17.06
N GLU A 620 -40.82 7.48 18.33
CA GLU A 620 -39.68 8.00 19.09
C GLU A 620 -38.34 7.58 18.48
N GLY A 621 -38.20 6.31 18.07
CA GLY A 621 -37.02 5.82 17.38
C GLY A 621 -36.76 6.54 16.05
N ARG A 622 -37.79 6.68 15.21
CA ARG A 622 -37.70 7.36 13.91
C ARG A 622 -37.40 8.85 14.08
N ARG A 623 -37.99 9.49 15.09
CA ARG A 623 -37.72 10.89 15.43
C ARG A 623 -36.25 11.11 15.80
N ARG A 624 -35.69 10.24 16.65
CA ARG A 624 -34.26 10.33 17.03
C ARG A 624 -33.33 10.11 15.84
N LEU A 625 -33.66 9.16 14.97
CA LEU A 625 -32.81 8.78 13.84
C LEU A 625 -32.89 9.76 12.66
N LEU A 626 -34.10 10.21 12.30
CA LEU A 626 -34.38 10.90 11.04
C LEU A 626 -34.82 12.37 11.25
N GLY A 627 -35.10 12.76 12.49
CA GLY A 627 -35.69 14.05 12.82
C GLY A 627 -37.22 14.06 12.71
N ASP A 628 -37.84 15.02 13.38
CA ASP A 628 -39.31 15.12 13.52
C ASP A 628 -40.05 15.36 12.20
N ALA A 629 -39.44 16.07 11.26
CA ALA A 629 -40.05 16.43 9.99
C ALA A 629 -40.00 15.30 8.94
N HIS A 630 -39.34 14.18 9.23
CA HIS A 630 -39.13 13.14 8.25
C HIS A 630 -40.46 12.42 7.90
N PRO A 631 -40.77 12.16 6.61
CA PRO A 631 -42.03 11.53 6.19
C PRO A 631 -42.37 10.21 6.90
N GLN A 632 -41.36 9.41 7.24
CA GLN A 632 -41.55 8.14 7.97
C GLN A 632 -42.08 8.33 9.40
N VAL A 633 -41.79 9.46 10.06
CA VAL A 633 -42.37 9.77 11.38
C VAL A 633 -43.86 10.04 11.23
N ALA A 634 -44.25 10.84 10.22
CA ALA A 634 -45.63 11.14 9.91
C ALA A 634 -46.44 9.87 9.56
N VAL A 635 -45.87 8.94 8.79
CA VAL A 635 -46.52 7.65 8.48
C VAL A 635 -46.80 6.83 9.75
N SER A 636 -45.85 6.75 10.68
CA SER A 636 -46.08 6.03 11.94
C SER A 636 -47.11 6.72 12.84
N ARG A 637 -47.16 8.07 12.85
CA ARG A 637 -48.22 8.84 13.52
C ARG A 637 -49.61 8.57 12.92
N ALA A 638 -49.69 8.48 11.59
CA ALA A 638 -50.92 8.13 10.90
C ALA A 638 -51.37 6.68 11.14
N ASP A 639 -50.45 5.76 11.43
CA ASP A 639 -50.81 4.41 11.86
C ASP A 639 -51.24 4.38 13.34
N LEU A 640 -50.59 5.16 14.21
CA LEU A 640 -51.02 5.35 15.60
C LEU A 640 -52.44 5.94 15.67
N SER A 641 -52.75 6.92 14.81
CA SER A 641 -54.09 7.53 14.79
C SER A 641 -55.18 6.54 14.43
N LYS A 642 -54.91 5.52 13.59
CA LYS A 642 -55.86 4.43 13.32
C LYS A 642 -56.15 3.61 14.56
N VAL A 643 -55.12 3.29 15.36
CA VAL A 643 -55.30 2.57 16.64
C VAL A 643 -56.15 3.40 17.60
N LEU A 644 -55.83 4.69 17.75
CA LEU A 644 -56.57 5.61 18.62
C LEU A 644 -58.04 5.75 18.16
N PHE A 645 -58.26 5.81 16.85
CA PHE A 645 -59.61 5.86 16.27
C PHE A 645 -60.40 4.57 16.57
N GLU A 646 -59.79 3.40 16.44
CA GLU A 646 -60.40 2.10 16.78
C GLU A 646 -60.71 1.95 18.28
N GLN A 647 -59.91 2.60 19.15
CA GLN A 647 -60.19 2.72 20.58
C GLN A 647 -61.27 3.78 20.91
N GLY A 648 -61.77 4.53 19.92
CA GLY A 648 -62.76 5.60 20.11
C GLY A 648 -62.18 6.94 20.60
N ARG A 649 -60.85 7.09 20.63
CA ARG A 649 -60.13 8.31 21.05
C ARG A 649 -59.93 9.26 19.88
N TYR A 650 -61.03 9.79 19.34
CA TYR A 650 -61.03 10.54 18.08
C TYR A 650 -60.26 11.87 18.15
N GLU A 651 -60.27 12.58 19.28
CA GLU A 651 -59.47 13.82 19.44
C GLU A 651 -57.96 13.53 19.41
N ASP A 652 -57.52 12.47 20.08
CA ASP A 652 -56.11 12.06 20.04
C ASP A 652 -55.71 11.63 18.62
N ALA A 653 -56.58 10.89 17.92
CA ALA A 653 -56.37 10.51 16.53
C ALA A 653 -56.26 11.75 15.61
N ARG A 654 -57.14 12.74 15.78
CA ARG A 654 -57.12 14.01 15.05
C ARG A 654 -55.81 14.77 15.30
N ALA A 655 -55.34 14.84 16.55
CA ALA A 655 -54.10 15.53 16.90
C ALA A 655 -52.86 14.88 16.24
N GLU A 656 -52.79 13.55 16.25
CA GLU A 656 -51.72 12.81 15.56
C GLU A 656 -51.78 13.00 14.04
N LEU A 657 -52.98 12.96 13.43
CA LEU A 657 -53.18 13.19 12.01
C LEU A 657 -52.81 14.62 11.58
N ALA A 658 -53.17 15.63 12.36
CA ALA A 658 -52.82 17.03 12.06
C ALA A 658 -51.29 17.23 12.09
N THR A 659 -50.61 16.63 13.06
CA THR A 659 -49.14 16.66 13.15
C THR A 659 -48.48 15.91 11.99
N ALA A 660 -49.00 14.72 11.66
CA ALA A 660 -48.53 13.94 10.51
C ALA A 660 -48.71 14.71 9.20
N LEU A 661 -49.88 15.30 8.98
CA LEU A 661 -50.20 16.05 7.76
C LEU A 661 -49.31 17.28 7.60
N ALA A 662 -49.11 18.08 8.66
CA ALA A 662 -48.27 19.27 8.60
C ALA A 662 -46.82 18.94 8.24
N SER A 663 -46.25 17.92 8.88
CA SER A 663 -44.87 17.48 8.61
C SER A 663 -44.72 16.82 7.23
N TYR A 664 -45.65 15.93 6.86
CA TYR A 664 -45.61 15.22 5.58
C TYR A 664 -45.81 16.16 4.39
N SER A 665 -46.78 17.08 4.46
CA SER A 665 -47.05 18.07 3.40
C SER A 665 -45.84 18.97 3.18
N LYS A 666 -45.19 19.42 4.26
CA LYS A 666 -43.96 20.23 4.16
C LYS A 666 -42.81 19.47 3.51
N ALA A 667 -42.67 18.19 3.80
CA ALA A 667 -41.56 17.37 3.30
C ALA A 667 -41.76 16.85 1.87
N MET A 668 -42.99 16.47 1.51
CA MET A 668 -43.31 15.80 0.24
C MET A 668 -44.10 16.69 -0.74
N GLY A 669 -44.61 17.83 -0.28
CA GLY A 669 -45.48 18.72 -1.04
C GLY A 669 -46.98 18.52 -0.77
N GLU A 670 -47.75 19.59 -0.92
CA GLU A 670 -49.21 19.58 -0.73
C GLU A 670 -49.92 18.68 -1.73
N ASP A 671 -49.40 18.58 -2.95
CA ASP A 671 -49.99 17.79 -4.03
C ASP A 671 -49.59 16.30 -4.01
N HIS A 672 -48.73 15.88 -3.08
CA HIS A 672 -48.33 14.47 -2.99
C HIS A 672 -49.55 13.61 -2.57
N PRO A 673 -49.78 12.43 -3.17
CA PRO A 673 -50.96 11.60 -2.87
C PRO A 673 -51.02 11.14 -1.41
N GLY A 674 -49.86 10.95 -0.77
CA GLY A 674 -49.75 10.70 0.67
C GLY A 674 -50.32 11.83 1.54
N THR A 675 -50.22 13.08 1.11
CA THR A 675 -50.84 14.23 1.77
C THR A 675 -52.36 14.11 1.68
N GLY A 676 -52.91 13.84 0.49
CA GLY A 676 -54.35 13.62 0.30
C GLY A 676 -54.93 12.48 1.15
N LEU A 677 -54.17 11.39 1.36
CA LEU A 677 -54.58 10.31 2.27
C LEU A 677 -54.65 10.74 3.74
N LEU A 678 -53.72 11.58 4.18
CA LEU A 678 -53.72 12.14 5.53
C LEU A 678 -54.86 13.15 5.72
N GLU A 679 -55.13 13.99 4.72
CA GLU A 679 -56.28 14.90 4.70
C GLU A 679 -57.60 14.13 4.80
N GLY A 680 -57.76 13.06 4.04
CA GLY A 680 -58.96 12.21 4.09
C GLY A 680 -59.13 11.53 5.44
N SER A 681 -58.04 11.03 6.02
CA SER A 681 -58.05 10.42 7.35
C SER A 681 -58.40 11.44 8.44
N LEU A 682 -57.89 12.67 8.33
CA LEU A 682 -58.21 13.77 9.24
C LEU A 682 -59.69 14.16 9.13
N GLY A 683 -60.21 14.26 7.91
CA GLY A 683 -61.63 14.48 7.64
C GLY A 683 -62.52 13.42 8.28
N LYS A 684 -62.16 12.14 8.12
CA LYS A 684 -62.86 11.03 8.77
C LYS A 684 -62.87 11.14 10.30
N ALA A 685 -61.75 11.53 10.92
CA ALA A 685 -61.68 11.78 12.36
C ALA A 685 -62.60 12.92 12.79
N LEU A 686 -62.65 14.01 12.01
CA LEU A 686 -63.52 15.16 12.27
C LEU A 686 -65.01 14.83 12.17
N ILE A 687 -65.43 13.97 11.23
CA ILE A 687 -66.81 13.46 11.16
C ILE A 687 -67.22 12.80 12.48
N ARG A 688 -66.34 11.97 13.06
CA ARG A 688 -66.62 11.28 14.35
C ARG A 688 -66.62 12.21 15.55
N LEU A 689 -66.02 13.39 15.41
CA LEU A 689 -66.05 14.48 16.39
C LEU A 689 -67.22 15.44 16.13
N GLU A 690 -68.08 15.16 15.15
CA GLU A 690 -69.21 16.00 14.74
C GLU A 690 -68.80 17.41 14.24
N ARG A 691 -67.55 17.57 13.81
CA ARG A 691 -66.99 18.81 13.25
C ARG A 691 -67.10 18.79 11.72
N TYR A 692 -68.33 18.78 11.24
CA TYR A 692 -68.65 18.48 9.84
C TYR A 692 -68.17 19.55 8.84
N ASP A 693 -68.12 20.81 9.27
CA ASP A 693 -67.61 21.94 8.48
C ASP A 693 -66.11 21.78 8.18
N GLU A 694 -65.31 21.56 9.23
CA GLU A 694 -63.88 21.29 9.10
C GLU A 694 -63.61 19.98 8.34
N ALA A 695 -64.42 18.95 8.59
CA ALA A 695 -64.32 17.69 7.87
C ALA A 695 -64.50 17.90 6.35
N ALA A 696 -65.53 18.65 5.94
CA ALA A 696 -65.79 18.93 4.53
C ALA A 696 -64.67 19.75 3.87
N GLU A 697 -64.01 20.67 4.59
CA GLU A 697 -62.84 21.38 4.08
C GLU A 697 -61.67 20.45 3.76
N TRP A 698 -61.29 19.59 4.70
CA TRP A 698 -60.19 18.64 4.50
C TRP A 698 -60.52 17.58 3.46
N LEU A 699 -61.76 17.09 3.43
CA LEU A 699 -62.18 16.06 2.48
C LEU A 699 -62.24 16.58 1.04
N ARG A 700 -62.58 17.86 0.81
CA ARG A 700 -62.45 18.48 -0.52
C ARG A 700 -61.00 18.50 -1.01
N LYS A 701 -60.05 18.84 -0.13
CA LYS A 701 -58.61 18.80 -0.47
C LYS A 701 -58.17 17.37 -0.78
N ALA A 702 -58.57 16.41 0.05
CA ALA A 702 -58.27 15.00 -0.13
C ALA A 702 -58.77 14.49 -1.48
N VAL A 703 -60.05 14.74 -1.82
CA VAL A 703 -60.62 14.34 -3.12
C VAL A 703 -59.86 15.01 -4.27
N ALA A 704 -59.65 16.32 -4.23
CA ALA A 704 -58.97 17.03 -5.30
C ALA A 704 -57.54 16.51 -5.55
N ASN A 705 -56.79 16.24 -4.47
CA ASN A 705 -55.45 15.69 -4.52
C ASN A 705 -55.46 14.24 -5.05
N LEU A 706 -56.31 13.37 -4.48
CA LEU A 706 -56.38 11.96 -4.86
C LEU A 706 -56.92 11.77 -6.29
N SER A 707 -57.92 12.54 -6.72
CA SER A 707 -58.41 12.55 -8.10
C SER A 707 -57.30 12.91 -9.09
N ARG A 708 -56.46 13.90 -8.76
CA ARG A 708 -55.36 14.32 -9.63
C ARG A 708 -54.28 13.24 -9.75
N ASN A 709 -53.96 12.55 -8.66
CA ASN A 709 -52.87 11.59 -8.61
C ASN A 709 -53.26 10.16 -9.02
N TYR A 710 -54.49 9.74 -8.71
CA TYR A 710 -54.96 8.37 -8.91
C TYR A 710 -56.14 8.24 -9.87
N GLY A 711 -56.77 9.36 -10.26
CA GLY A 711 -58.02 9.37 -11.00
C GLY A 711 -59.25 9.36 -10.09
N GLU A 712 -60.37 9.81 -10.65
CA GLU A 712 -61.66 9.93 -9.94
C GLU A 712 -62.23 8.56 -9.53
N ASP A 713 -62.04 7.54 -10.37
CA ASP A 713 -62.55 6.18 -10.16
C ASP A 713 -61.69 5.34 -9.20
N ASN A 714 -60.56 5.87 -8.71
CA ASN A 714 -59.71 5.12 -7.79
C ASN A 714 -60.43 4.88 -6.46
N ALA A 715 -60.33 3.67 -5.90
CA ALA A 715 -60.97 3.30 -4.65
C ALA A 715 -60.70 4.30 -3.49
N LYS A 716 -59.48 4.86 -3.41
CA LYS A 716 -59.12 5.85 -2.38
C LYS A 716 -59.83 7.19 -2.60
N THR A 717 -59.95 7.62 -3.85
CA THR A 717 -60.66 8.85 -4.22
C THR A 717 -62.15 8.71 -3.95
N VAL A 718 -62.74 7.58 -4.35
CA VAL A 718 -64.14 7.24 -4.10
C VAL A 718 -64.43 7.17 -2.60
N GLU A 719 -63.54 6.57 -1.80
CA GLU A 719 -63.70 6.52 -0.35
C GLU A 719 -63.68 7.94 0.27
N ALA A 720 -62.73 8.78 -0.13
CA ALA A 720 -62.67 10.16 0.32
C ALA A 720 -63.91 10.97 -0.08
N GLN A 721 -64.42 10.76 -1.29
CA GLN A 721 -65.68 11.36 -1.76
C GLN A 721 -66.87 10.88 -0.92
N GLY A 722 -66.95 9.59 -0.58
CA GLY A 722 -67.99 9.06 0.28
C GLY A 722 -68.01 9.71 1.68
N TYR A 723 -66.84 9.94 2.27
CA TYR A 723 -66.76 10.70 3.53
C TYR A 723 -67.14 12.18 3.34
N LEU A 724 -66.78 12.80 2.21
CA LEU A 724 -67.17 14.18 1.91
C LEU A 724 -68.70 14.30 1.85
N ASP A 725 -69.36 13.38 1.15
CA ASP A 725 -70.81 13.33 1.02
C ASP A 725 -71.49 13.12 2.38
N GLU A 726 -70.91 12.25 3.23
CA GLU A 726 -71.37 12.06 4.62
C GLU A 726 -71.28 13.37 5.41
N ALA A 727 -70.13 14.05 5.39
CA ALA A 727 -69.93 15.30 6.11
C ALA A 727 -70.90 16.40 5.66
N LEU A 728 -71.11 16.55 4.35
CA LEU A 728 -72.05 17.54 3.80
C LEU A 728 -73.49 17.22 4.17
N SER A 729 -73.91 15.95 4.08
CA SER A 729 -75.26 15.54 4.48
C SER A 729 -75.54 15.82 5.97
N LYS A 730 -74.54 15.62 6.84
CA LYS A 730 -74.65 15.92 8.27
C LYS A 730 -74.69 17.43 8.55
N LEU A 731 -73.93 18.21 7.80
CA LEU A 731 -73.92 19.67 7.91
C LEU A 731 -75.27 20.27 7.51
N ASP A 732 -75.86 19.79 6.41
CA ASP A 732 -77.19 20.20 5.97
C ASP A 732 -78.28 19.84 7.00
N ALA A 733 -78.16 18.67 7.62
CA ALA A 733 -79.08 18.21 8.67
C ALA A 733 -78.93 18.97 10.01
N ALA A 734 -77.76 19.56 10.29
CA ALA A 734 -77.50 20.35 11.49
C ALA A 734 -77.86 21.84 11.32
N GLY A 735 -77.96 22.31 10.08
CA GLY A 735 -78.40 23.68 9.73
C GLY A 735 -79.91 23.83 9.51
N ALA A 736 -80.66 22.73 9.40
CA ALA A 736 -82.12 22.66 9.35
C ALA A 736 -82.72 22.43 10.74
#